data_AF-A0A7R5KR01-F1
#
_entry.id   AF-A0A7R5KR01-F1
#
_cell.length_a   1.000
_cell.length_b   1.000
_cell.length_c   1.000
_cell.angle_alpha   90.00
_cell.angle_beta   90.00
_cell.angle_gamma   90.00
#
_symmetry.space_group_name_H-M   'P 1'
#
loop_
_entity.id
_entity.type
_entity.pdbx_description
1 polymer ?
#
loop_
_entity_poly.entity_id
_entity_poly.type
_entity_poly.pdbx_seq_one_letter_code
_entity_poly.pdbx_strand_id
1 'polypeptide(L)'
;MGGGLGAEVAAVTGRGARCARGRDGRTRIPRERWSRAWRVWITCRWARDLPGSGQGSGRARVAWAGRGSRAAGPARCPVPGPGGGRARSGASLPQVGVTAQKTMRLLPASGKKATQKVVVGDQDGVITCFGIKKGEAVPVFKTLPGQKIARLELGGALNTPQEKIFVAIGPEVRGFTKRGKQFLSFETNLTESIKAMHISGADLFLCASYIYNHYCDCKDQHYFLSGDKINDVLCLPVDKVKCITPVLACQDRLLRVLQGSDLLYEIEVPGPPTVLALSNGNGGDSGEEIVYGTSDGKLGVTQITGTKPVHKWEIGNEKKRGGILCLDSFDILGDGVKELLVGRDDGMIEIYAFESADEPVLRHDYALSESIASIQGGCVGKDGYDEILAATYSGWLTGLTTEPVHREGGSGEELKLSQEMQNKISSLRNELEHLQMKVLQEREKYQQSSQSSTAVSSVPAFSVNEKFTLNKDDASYSLILEVQTAIDNVLVQSDVPIDLLDVDKNSAVVSFSSCDSEPNSNFLLATYRCQANTTRLELKVRSIEGQYGTLQAYVTPRIQPKTCQVHQYQIKPLSLHQRTHSIDHDRPMNTLMLKGQFSFAEIHSWVVFCLPEVPEKTPAGESITFYFQNTFLGTQLESTYRKGEGYFKSDNISTISILKDVLSKEATKRKINLNISYDVSEESVRHTLKLIHPKLEYQQLLAKKVHLIDALRELQVHEGNVDFLLPKYRTILEEADQLLEEYKRQPAHLERLYGMITDLFIDKFKFKGTNVKTKVPLLLEILDGCDQDGLIAFFDAAA
;
A
#
# COMPACT_ATOMS: atom_id res chain seq x y z
N MET A 1 27.08 -37.64 -35.10
CA MET A 1 28.43 -38.22 -35.33
C MET A 1 29.43 -37.08 -35.20
N GLY A 2 30.46 -37.21 -34.35
CA GLY A 2 31.64 -36.32 -34.12
C GLY A 2 31.42 -34.80 -34.03
N GLY A 3 31.87 -34.03 -33.03
CA GLY A 3 33.18 -34.03 -32.37
C GLY A 3 34.16 -33.18 -33.21
N GLY A 4 34.91 -32.18 -32.73
CA GLY A 4 35.12 -31.55 -31.42
C GLY A 4 36.27 -30.54 -31.54
N LEU A 5 36.50 -29.77 -30.46
CA LEU A 5 37.75 -29.08 -30.04
C LEU A 5 38.23 -27.91 -30.93
N GLY A 6 38.64 -26.75 -30.42
CA GLY A 6 38.98 -26.32 -29.06
C GLY A 6 40.13 -25.32 -29.20
N ALA A 7 39.90 -24.05 -28.84
CA ALA A 7 40.87 -22.97 -28.93
C ALA A 7 41.48 -22.68 -27.55
N GLU A 8 42.82 -22.61 -27.54
CA GLU A 8 43.67 -22.42 -26.37
C GLU A 8 43.94 -20.93 -26.11
N VAL A 9 43.98 -20.57 -24.83
CA VAL A 9 44.19 -19.23 -24.29
C VAL A 9 45.69 -19.03 -24.02
N ALA A 10 46.26 -17.92 -24.48
CA ALA A 10 47.56 -17.43 -24.04
C ALA A 10 47.43 -16.07 -23.36
N ALA A 11 47.82 -16.01 -22.09
CA ALA A 11 47.93 -14.80 -21.29
C ALA A 11 49.28 -14.11 -21.55
N VAL A 12 49.29 -12.78 -21.65
CA VAL A 12 50.51 -11.97 -21.59
C VAL A 12 50.27 -10.75 -20.69
N THR A 13 51.18 -10.62 -19.73
CA THR A 13 51.38 -9.54 -18.76
C THR A 13 52.14 -8.37 -19.39
N GLY A 14 51.94 -7.12 -18.93
CA GLY A 14 52.85 -6.03 -19.32
C GLY A 14 52.44 -4.58 -19.03
N ARG A 15 52.92 -4.07 -17.90
CA ARG A 15 53.43 -2.71 -17.60
C ARG A 15 53.05 -1.50 -18.50
N GLY A 16 52.47 -0.49 -17.84
CA GLY A 16 52.96 0.90 -17.71
C GLY A 16 53.42 1.71 -18.93
N ALA A 17 52.75 2.84 -19.18
CA ALA A 17 53.32 4.00 -19.88
C ALA A 17 52.72 5.33 -19.38
N ARG A 18 53.59 6.33 -19.21
CA ARG A 18 53.30 7.76 -18.97
C ARG A 18 53.15 8.51 -20.30
N CYS A 19 52.66 9.76 -20.19
CA CYS A 19 52.60 10.86 -21.18
C CYS A 19 51.36 10.79 -22.09
N ALA A 20 50.64 11.86 -22.42
CA ALA A 20 51.03 13.26 -22.52
C ALA A 20 49.81 14.22 -22.37
N ARG A 21 50.13 15.50 -22.15
CA ARG A 21 49.22 16.66 -22.12
C ARG A 21 48.46 16.82 -23.44
N GLY A 22 47.16 17.04 -23.35
CA GLY A 22 46.32 17.65 -24.38
C GLY A 22 45.43 18.72 -23.73
N ARG A 23 45.68 19.99 -24.06
CA ARG A 23 44.75 21.09 -23.79
C ARG A 23 43.56 20.90 -24.72
N ASP A 24 42.35 20.93 -24.18
CA ASP A 24 41.21 21.46 -24.91
C ASP A 24 40.19 22.08 -23.95
N GLY A 25 39.89 23.34 -24.20
CA GLY A 25 38.94 24.13 -23.43
C GLY A 25 37.51 23.72 -23.75
N ARG A 26 36.77 23.33 -22.72
CA ARG A 26 35.30 23.45 -22.69
C ARG A 26 34.89 23.91 -21.29
N THR A 27 34.42 25.14 -21.23
CA THR A 27 33.64 25.70 -20.12
C THR A 27 32.40 24.83 -19.88
N ARG A 28 32.46 23.96 -18.87
CA ARG A 28 31.29 23.29 -18.29
C ARG A 28 30.99 23.91 -16.94
N ILE A 29 29.76 24.39 -16.82
CA ILE A 29 29.14 24.97 -15.63
C ILE A 29 29.03 23.88 -14.55
N PRO A 30 29.56 24.04 -13.32
CA PRO A 30 29.28 23.13 -12.23
C PRO A 30 27.98 23.54 -11.53
N ARG A 31 26.95 22.69 -11.60
CA ARG A 31 25.71 22.78 -10.81
C ARG A 31 25.78 21.85 -9.59
N GLU A 32 26.89 21.83 -8.87
CA GLU A 32 27.03 21.00 -7.67
C GLU A 32 27.83 21.75 -6.61
N ARG A 33 27.13 22.36 -5.65
CA ARG A 33 27.69 22.78 -4.35
C ARG A 33 26.66 23.24 -3.31
N TRP A 34 25.39 23.39 -3.66
CA TRP A 34 24.43 24.06 -2.77
C TRP A 34 23.68 23.16 -1.78
N SER A 35 23.55 21.85 -2.07
CA SER A 35 22.93 20.91 -1.12
C SER A 35 23.75 20.71 0.17
N ARG A 36 25.09 20.85 0.10
CA ARG A 36 25.95 20.85 1.31
C ARG A 36 25.90 22.17 2.09
N ALA A 37 25.71 23.31 1.41
CA ALA A 37 25.60 24.61 2.08
C ALA A 37 24.29 24.73 2.89
N TRP A 38 23.20 24.13 2.40
CA TRP A 38 21.90 24.09 3.09
C TRP A 38 21.93 23.31 4.41
N ARG A 39 22.60 22.14 4.48
CA ARG A 39 22.73 21.38 5.75
C ARG A 39 23.64 22.07 6.77
N VAL A 40 24.66 22.80 6.32
CA VAL A 40 25.64 23.47 7.20
C VAL A 40 25.05 24.72 7.86
N TRP A 41 24.13 25.42 7.22
CA TRP A 41 23.53 26.63 7.79
C TRP A 41 22.59 26.34 8.99
N ILE A 42 21.89 25.21 8.97
CA ILE A 42 20.98 24.80 10.06
C ILE A 42 21.72 24.10 11.21
N THR A 43 22.77 23.33 10.94
CA THR A 43 23.58 22.69 12.00
C THR A 43 24.34 23.70 12.87
N CYS A 44 24.70 24.88 12.34
CA CYS A 44 25.34 25.93 13.12
C CYS A 44 24.41 26.62 14.14
N ARG A 45 23.09 26.47 14.05
CA ARG A 45 22.13 27.05 15.01
C ARG A 45 21.78 26.11 16.18
N TRP A 46 22.07 24.81 16.06
CA TRP A 46 21.76 23.78 17.08
C TRP A 46 22.96 23.38 17.96
N ALA A 47 24.15 23.95 17.74
CA ALA A 47 25.36 23.62 18.50
C ALA A 47 25.67 24.59 19.67
N ARG A 48 24.75 25.49 20.02
CA ARG A 48 24.84 26.34 21.21
C ARG A 48 23.66 26.03 22.11
N ASP A 49 23.76 24.95 22.89
CA ASP A 49 23.11 24.77 24.20
C ASP A 49 23.41 23.36 24.71
N LEU A 50 24.57 23.21 25.34
CA LEU A 50 24.91 22.07 26.20
C LEU A 50 25.75 22.61 27.37
N PRO A 51 25.25 22.58 28.62
CA PRO A 51 26.12 22.63 29.79
C PRO A 51 26.59 21.21 30.14
N GLY A 52 27.89 21.08 30.38
CA GLY A 52 28.55 19.83 30.70
C GLY A 52 28.41 19.37 32.16
N SER A 53 28.53 18.05 32.30
CA SER A 53 29.18 17.26 33.37
C SER A 53 28.85 17.50 34.85
N GLY A 54 28.36 16.44 35.50
CA GLY A 54 28.48 16.21 36.95
C GLY A 54 28.17 14.76 37.33
N GLN A 55 29.18 14.00 37.76
CA GLN A 55 29.10 12.63 38.28
C GLN A 55 28.39 12.56 39.64
N GLY A 56 27.73 11.44 39.95
CA GLY A 56 27.27 11.14 41.31
C GLY A 56 26.50 9.83 41.45
N SER A 57 27.19 8.78 41.89
CA SER A 57 26.67 7.46 42.27
C SER A 57 25.85 7.47 43.56
N GLY A 58 24.82 6.61 43.68
CA GLY A 58 24.24 6.26 44.99
C GLY A 58 22.98 5.39 44.94
N ARG A 59 23.12 4.11 45.30
CA ARG A 59 22.02 3.19 45.65
C ARG A 59 21.46 3.54 47.05
N ALA A 60 20.14 3.49 47.23
CA ALA A 60 19.52 3.01 48.47
C ALA A 60 18.01 2.69 48.28
N ARG A 61 17.62 1.48 48.69
CA ARG A 61 16.24 1.04 48.99
C ARG A 61 15.90 1.46 50.42
N VAL A 62 14.68 1.95 50.72
CA VAL A 62 13.93 1.63 51.96
C VAL A 62 12.42 1.76 51.69
N ALA A 63 11.66 0.92 52.41
CA ALA A 63 10.27 0.57 52.31
C ALA A 63 9.35 1.31 53.32
N TRP A 64 8.06 1.41 52.96
CA TRP A 64 6.81 1.38 53.79
C TRP A 64 6.54 2.43 54.89
N ALA A 65 5.39 3.12 54.79
CA ALA A 65 4.25 3.02 55.74
C ALA A 65 3.11 3.99 55.36
N GLY A 66 1.86 3.50 55.40
CA GLY A 66 0.66 4.29 55.10
C GLY A 66 0.02 4.96 56.32
N ARG A 67 -0.97 5.83 56.05
CA ARG A 67 -2.16 6.09 56.88
C ARG A 67 -3.17 6.88 56.04
N GLY A 68 -4.42 6.43 56.06
CA GLY A 68 -5.52 7.07 55.35
C GLY A 68 -6.21 8.19 56.14
N SER A 69 -7.02 8.98 55.43
CA SER A 69 -8.24 9.57 55.97
C SER A 69 -9.19 9.92 54.81
N ARG A 70 -10.48 9.70 55.05
CA ARG A 70 -11.62 9.95 54.15
C ARG A 70 -12.06 11.41 54.27
N ALA A 71 -12.40 12.06 53.15
CA ALA A 71 -13.46 13.07 53.09
C ALA A 71 -13.91 13.31 51.63
N ALA A 72 -15.19 13.61 51.47
CA ALA A 72 -16.02 13.55 50.27
C ALA A 72 -15.75 14.62 49.18
N GLY A 73 -16.10 14.28 47.94
CA GLY A 73 -15.86 15.08 46.72
C GLY A 73 -16.87 16.20 46.42
N PRO A 74 -16.84 16.73 45.17
CA PRO A 74 -18.01 16.51 44.31
C PRO A 74 -17.69 16.17 42.83
N ALA A 75 -18.63 15.41 42.25
CA ALA A 75 -19.08 15.34 40.85
C ALA A 75 -18.04 15.23 39.71
N ARG A 76 -17.84 13.98 39.22
CA ARG A 76 -17.37 13.71 37.86
C ARG A 76 -18.43 12.93 37.07
N CYS A 77 -18.54 13.33 35.81
CA CYS A 77 -19.38 12.78 34.73
C CYS A 77 -19.29 11.24 34.61
N PRO A 78 -20.33 10.59 34.07
CA PRO A 78 -20.45 9.13 34.12
C PRO A 78 -19.42 8.46 33.20
N VAL A 79 -18.57 7.65 33.83
CA VAL A 79 -17.67 6.68 33.19
C VAL A 79 -18.54 5.55 32.61
N PRO A 80 -18.36 5.15 31.34
CA PRO A 80 -18.98 3.93 30.82
C PRO A 80 -18.42 2.72 31.60
N GLY A 81 -19.30 1.93 32.20
CA GLY A 81 -18.91 0.78 33.01
C GLY A 81 -18.11 -0.27 32.22
N PRO A 82 -17.34 -1.14 32.91
CA PRO A 82 -16.57 -2.20 32.28
C PRO A 82 -17.52 -3.34 31.86
N GLY A 83 -18.20 -3.18 30.73
CA GLY A 83 -18.81 -4.27 30.00
C GLY A 83 -17.71 -5.08 29.33
N GLY A 84 -17.37 -6.22 29.93
CA GLY A 84 -16.23 -7.05 29.54
C GLY A 84 -16.21 -7.42 28.05
N GLY A 85 -15.18 -6.94 27.34
CA GLY A 85 -14.75 -7.55 26.10
C GLY A 85 -14.34 -8.99 26.38
N ARG A 86 -15.18 -9.95 25.97
CA ARG A 86 -14.77 -11.36 25.90
C ARG A 86 -13.61 -11.43 24.91
N ALA A 87 -12.41 -11.68 25.40
CA ALA A 87 -11.25 -11.95 24.57
C ALA A 87 -11.56 -13.18 23.70
N ARG A 88 -11.83 -12.98 22.40
CA ARG A 88 -11.93 -14.07 21.43
C ARG A 88 -10.55 -14.71 21.31
N SER A 89 -10.45 -16.01 21.54
CA SER A 89 -9.18 -16.73 21.46
C SER A 89 -8.86 -17.09 20.01
N GLY A 90 -7.64 -16.79 19.57
CA GLY A 90 -7.14 -17.28 18.29
C GLY A 90 -6.75 -18.76 18.37
N ALA A 91 -7.43 -19.61 17.61
CA ALA A 91 -7.02 -20.99 17.38
C ALA A 91 -6.20 -21.07 16.08
N SER A 92 -4.94 -21.50 16.17
CA SER A 92 -4.10 -21.71 14.98
C SER A 92 -4.43 -23.04 14.31
N LEU A 93 -4.88 -22.95 13.07
CA LEU A 93 -5.11 -24.09 12.16
C LEU A 93 -3.83 -24.37 11.35
N PRO A 94 -3.81 -25.39 10.46
CA PRO A 94 -2.62 -25.71 9.68
C PRO A 94 -2.12 -24.54 8.86
N GLN A 95 -0.80 -24.47 8.71
CA GLN A 95 -0.17 -23.59 7.75
C GLN A 95 -0.11 -24.27 6.37
N VAL A 96 -0.44 -23.51 5.31
CA VAL A 96 -0.27 -23.91 3.91
C VAL A 96 0.81 -23.05 3.22
N GLY A 97 1.06 -23.25 1.94
CA GLY A 97 1.95 -22.37 1.17
C GLY A 97 1.42 -20.94 1.07
N VAL A 98 2.20 -20.05 0.43
CA VAL A 98 1.80 -18.66 0.22
C VAL A 98 0.46 -18.60 -0.50
N THR A 99 -0.45 -17.76 -0.02
CA THR A 99 -1.79 -17.61 -0.58
C THR A 99 -1.90 -16.34 -1.42
N ALA A 100 -2.85 -16.33 -2.36
CA ALA A 100 -3.23 -15.13 -3.09
C ALA A 100 -4.56 -14.58 -2.54
N GLN A 101 -4.96 -13.40 -2.99
CA GLN A 101 -6.21 -12.77 -2.55
C GLN A 101 -7.43 -13.65 -2.90
N LYS A 102 -8.30 -13.91 -1.92
CA LYS A 102 -9.51 -14.73 -2.04
C LYS A 102 -9.22 -16.15 -2.56
N THR A 103 -8.24 -16.85 -1.96
CA THR A 103 -7.95 -18.26 -2.26
C THR A 103 -8.35 -19.25 -1.15
N MET A 104 -9.11 -18.81 -0.15
CA MET A 104 -9.69 -19.68 0.90
C MET A 104 -11.21 -19.54 0.94
N ARG A 105 -11.91 -20.68 1.05
CA ARG A 105 -13.38 -20.76 1.15
C ARG A 105 -13.80 -21.85 2.13
N LEU A 106 -14.98 -21.68 2.74
CA LEU A 106 -15.61 -22.68 3.59
C LEU A 106 -16.67 -23.45 2.80
N LEU A 107 -16.53 -24.77 2.74
CA LEU A 107 -17.56 -25.61 2.15
C LEU A 107 -18.84 -25.57 3.00
N PRO A 108 -20.04 -25.59 2.38
CA PRO A 108 -21.31 -25.61 3.12
C PRO A 108 -21.37 -26.78 4.11
N ALA A 109 -21.90 -26.52 5.31
CA ALA A 109 -22.11 -27.56 6.31
C ALA A 109 -23.17 -28.57 5.84
N SER A 110 -23.01 -29.84 6.20
CA SER A 110 -24.01 -30.88 5.90
C SER A 110 -25.20 -30.88 6.86
N GLY A 111 -25.27 -29.94 7.81
CA GLY A 111 -26.34 -29.77 8.80
C GLY A 111 -26.26 -28.41 9.51
N LYS A 112 -27.33 -27.99 10.21
CA LYS A 112 -27.53 -26.61 10.71
C LYS A 112 -26.50 -26.07 11.73
N LYS A 113 -25.58 -26.89 12.24
CA LYS A 113 -24.47 -26.47 13.14
C LYS A 113 -23.18 -27.26 12.96
N ALA A 114 -23.13 -28.18 11.97
CA ALA A 114 -21.99 -29.07 11.81
C ALA A 114 -20.75 -28.31 11.36
N THR A 115 -19.57 -28.81 11.78
CA THR A 115 -18.31 -28.21 11.35
C THR A 115 -18.15 -28.28 9.83
N GLN A 116 -17.79 -27.14 9.26
CA GLN A 116 -17.49 -26.94 7.86
C GLN A 116 -16.07 -27.43 7.57
N LYS A 117 -15.78 -27.55 6.28
CA LYS A 117 -14.45 -27.91 5.78
C LYS A 117 -13.82 -26.70 5.13
N VAL A 118 -12.55 -26.50 5.40
CA VAL A 118 -11.75 -25.44 4.79
C VAL A 118 -11.17 -25.95 3.49
N VAL A 119 -11.20 -25.12 2.46
CA VAL A 119 -10.49 -25.33 1.21
C VAL A 119 -9.61 -24.11 0.97
N VAL A 120 -8.33 -24.34 0.71
CA VAL A 120 -7.36 -23.29 0.42
C VAL A 120 -6.48 -23.68 -0.76
N GLY A 121 -6.22 -22.72 -1.64
CA GLY A 121 -5.26 -22.84 -2.74
C GLY A 121 -4.03 -21.97 -2.48
N ASP A 122 -2.84 -22.53 -2.73
CA ASP A 122 -1.56 -21.84 -2.59
C ASP A 122 -0.88 -21.54 -3.94
N GLN A 123 0.21 -20.77 -3.87
CA GLN A 123 1.02 -20.39 -5.02
C GLN A 123 1.90 -21.53 -5.54
N ASP A 124 2.01 -22.66 -4.84
CA ASP A 124 2.65 -23.87 -5.36
C ASP A 124 1.68 -24.71 -6.20
N GLY A 125 0.45 -24.22 -6.40
CA GLY A 125 -0.58 -24.87 -7.19
C GLY A 125 -1.29 -26.01 -6.44
N VAL A 126 -1.13 -26.08 -5.13
CA VAL A 126 -1.72 -27.12 -4.30
C VAL A 126 -3.04 -26.64 -3.71
N ILE A 127 -4.09 -27.44 -3.90
CA ILE A 127 -5.38 -27.27 -3.25
C ILE A 127 -5.40 -28.23 -2.06
N THR A 128 -5.55 -27.66 -0.86
CA THR A 128 -5.70 -28.44 0.37
C THR A 128 -7.10 -28.26 0.91
N CYS A 129 -7.81 -29.38 1.11
CA CYS A 129 -9.08 -29.39 1.81
C CYS A 129 -8.94 -30.21 3.10
N PHE A 130 -9.37 -29.66 4.22
CA PHE A 130 -9.33 -30.33 5.51
C PHE A 130 -10.55 -29.96 6.37
N GLY A 131 -10.83 -30.76 7.39
CA GLY A 131 -11.77 -30.43 8.44
C GLY A 131 -11.16 -30.71 9.81
N ILE A 132 -11.71 -30.10 10.85
CA ILE A 132 -11.22 -30.33 12.21
C ILE A 132 -11.96 -31.50 12.85
N LYS A 133 -11.21 -32.44 13.42
CA LYS A 133 -11.72 -33.53 14.22
C LYS A 133 -10.91 -33.62 15.50
N LYS A 134 -11.57 -33.51 16.66
CA LYS A 134 -10.92 -33.53 17.99
C LYS A 134 -9.76 -32.53 18.12
N GLY A 135 -9.93 -31.32 17.58
CA GLY A 135 -8.91 -30.26 17.64
C GLY A 135 -7.77 -30.39 16.62
N GLU A 136 -7.68 -31.49 15.87
CA GLU A 136 -6.67 -31.69 14.85
C GLU A 136 -7.24 -31.54 13.43
N ALA A 137 -6.43 -31.01 12.51
CA ALA A 137 -6.80 -30.91 11.12
C ALA A 137 -6.59 -32.23 10.39
N VAL A 138 -7.67 -32.77 9.86
CA VAL A 138 -7.67 -34.00 9.09
C VAL A 138 -7.84 -33.65 7.61
N PRO A 139 -6.83 -33.92 6.76
CA PRO A 139 -6.94 -33.67 5.33
C PRO A 139 -8.03 -34.55 4.72
N VAL A 140 -8.89 -33.93 3.91
CA VAL A 140 -9.90 -34.60 3.09
C VAL A 140 -9.29 -34.98 1.75
N PHE A 141 -8.61 -34.04 1.11
CA PHE A 141 -7.78 -34.26 -0.06
C PHE A 141 -6.72 -33.17 -0.17
N LYS A 142 -5.63 -33.49 -0.88
CA LYS A 142 -4.57 -32.55 -1.26
C LYS A 142 -4.16 -32.87 -2.68
N THR A 143 -4.16 -31.88 -3.57
CA THR A 143 -3.75 -32.08 -4.97
C THR A 143 -2.23 -32.11 -5.11
N LEU A 144 -1.74 -32.52 -6.29
CA LEU A 144 -0.34 -32.36 -6.64
C LEU A 144 -0.02 -30.88 -6.89
N PRO A 145 1.25 -30.47 -6.67
CA PRO A 145 1.72 -29.13 -7.04
C PRO A 145 1.53 -28.83 -8.53
N GLY A 146 1.38 -27.54 -8.85
CA GLY A 146 1.11 -27.05 -10.19
C GLY A 146 1.52 -25.60 -10.36
N GLN A 147 0.84 -24.88 -11.25
CA GLN A 147 1.01 -23.43 -11.36
C GLN A 147 0.24 -22.71 -10.24
N LYS A 148 0.64 -21.46 -9.95
CA LYS A 148 0.05 -20.59 -8.93
C LYS A 148 -1.48 -20.52 -9.04
N ILE A 149 -2.18 -20.77 -7.92
CA ILE A 149 -3.62 -20.53 -7.83
C ILE A 149 -3.86 -19.04 -7.58
N ALA A 150 -4.51 -18.37 -8.52
CA ALA A 150 -4.77 -16.93 -8.46
C ALA A 150 -6.07 -16.58 -7.73
N ARG A 151 -7.10 -17.43 -7.88
CA ARG A 151 -8.43 -17.24 -7.27
C ARG A 151 -9.08 -18.59 -6.99
N LEU A 152 -9.86 -18.68 -5.91
CA LEU A 152 -10.67 -19.85 -5.57
C LEU A 152 -12.11 -19.43 -5.27
N GLU A 153 -13.07 -20.03 -5.95
CA GLU A 153 -14.49 -19.79 -5.71
C GLU A 153 -15.27 -21.09 -5.54
N LEU A 154 -16.37 -21.01 -4.80
CA LEU A 154 -17.35 -22.09 -4.72
C LEU A 154 -18.45 -21.82 -5.74
N GLY A 155 -18.95 -22.90 -6.36
CA GLY A 155 -20.03 -22.86 -7.31
C GLY A 155 -20.94 -24.07 -7.21
N GLY A 156 -22.04 -24.04 -7.94
CA GLY A 156 -23.07 -25.06 -7.96
C GLY A 156 -24.22 -24.62 -8.87
N ALA A 157 -25.16 -25.52 -9.14
CA ALA A 157 -26.37 -25.14 -9.85
C ALA A 157 -27.14 -24.08 -9.04
N LEU A 158 -27.87 -23.20 -9.72
CA LEU A 158 -28.67 -22.17 -9.07
C LEU A 158 -29.59 -22.79 -8.00
N ASN A 159 -29.71 -22.13 -6.85
CA ASN A 159 -30.50 -22.58 -5.70
C ASN A 159 -30.06 -23.92 -5.07
N THR A 160 -28.89 -24.45 -5.42
CA THR A 160 -28.29 -25.62 -4.74
C THR A 160 -27.10 -25.19 -3.88
N PRO A 161 -26.77 -25.95 -2.82
CA PRO A 161 -25.56 -25.68 -2.04
C PRO A 161 -24.31 -25.67 -2.94
N GLN A 162 -23.55 -24.59 -2.86
CA GLN A 162 -22.33 -24.40 -3.66
C GLN A 162 -21.19 -25.27 -3.10
N GLU A 163 -21.10 -26.52 -3.58
CA GLU A 163 -20.11 -27.50 -3.11
C GLU A 163 -19.01 -27.82 -4.13
N LYS A 164 -19.07 -27.22 -5.33
CA LYS A 164 -18.04 -27.38 -6.36
C LYS A 164 -16.98 -26.32 -6.17
N ILE A 165 -15.72 -26.74 -6.12
CA ILE A 165 -14.57 -25.88 -5.93
C ILE A 165 -14.01 -25.56 -7.30
N PHE A 166 -13.89 -24.29 -7.64
CA PHE A 166 -13.27 -23.84 -8.87
C PHE A 166 -12.02 -23.04 -8.55
N VAL A 167 -10.94 -23.29 -9.28
CA VAL A 167 -9.68 -22.56 -9.15
C VAL A 167 -9.23 -22.02 -10.50
N ALA A 168 -8.72 -20.80 -10.47
CA ALA A 168 -8.08 -20.16 -11.61
C ALA A 168 -6.56 -20.39 -11.53
N ILE A 169 -6.00 -21.00 -12.57
CA ILE A 169 -4.58 -21.38 -12.65
C ILE A 169 -4.06 -20.94 -14.02
N GLY A 170 -3.23 -19.90 -14.05
CA GLY A 170 -2.82 -19.32 -15.33
C GLY A 170 -4.06 -18.87 -16.15
N PRO A 171 -4.16 -19.24 -17.43
CA PRO A 171 -5.36 -19.00 -18.26
C PRO A 171 -6.43 -20.11 -18.16
N GLU A 172 -6.26 -21.11 -17.28
CA GLU A 172 -7.16 -22.27 -17.15
C GLU A 172 -8.06 -22.16 -15.90
N VAL A 173 -9.28 -22.68 -15.99
CA VAL A 173 -10.16 -22.91 -14.83
C VAL A 173 -10.33 -24.41 -14.59
N ARG A 174 -10.00 -24.88 -13.37
CA ARG A 174 -10.21 -26.27 -12.96
C ARG A 174 -11.30 -26.39 -11.91
N GLY A 175 -12.15 -27.39 -12.05
CA GLY A 175 -13.25 -27.69 -11.14
C GLY A 175 -13.04 -29.00 -10.40
N PHE A 176 -13.19 -28.98 -9.07
CA PHE A 176 -13.07 -30.11 -8.17
C PHE A 176 -14.35 -30.31 -7.37
N THR A 177 -14.71 -31.57 -7.15
CA THR A 177 -15.77 -31.91 -6.20
C THR A 177 -15.28 -31.71 -4.76
N LYS A 178 -16.19 -31.62 -3.79
CA LYS A 178 -15.86 -31.61 -2.34
C LYS A 178 -15.02 -32.80 -1.83
N ARG A 179 -14.81 -33.83 -2.65
CA ARG A 179 -13.96 -35.01 -2.38
C ARG A 179 -12.61 -34.98 -3.12
N GLY A 180 -12.32 -33.92 -3.87
CA GLY A 180 -11.06 -33.77 -4.60
C GLY A 180 -11.02 -34.40 -6.00
N LYS A 181 -12.11 -35.04 -6.46
CA LYS A 181 -12.19 -35.50 -7.86
C LYS A 181 -12.34 -34.30 -8.79
N GLN A 182 -11.39 -34.12 -9.71
CA GLN A 182 -11.49 -33.14 -10.79
C GLN A 182 -12.60 -33.54 -11.76
N PHE A 183 -13.47 -32.60 -12.11
CA PHE A 183 -14.59 -32.81 -13.06
C PHE A 183 -14.60 -31.80 -14.20
N LEU A 184 -13.86 -30.69 -14.07
CA LEU A 184 -13.72 -29.66 -15.10
C LEU A 184 -12.25 -29.27 -15.25
N SER A 185 -11.83 -29.09 -16.50
CA SER A 185 -10.58 -28.46 -16.92
C SER A 185 -10.94 -27.67 -18.17
N PHE A 186 -10.96 -26.35 -18.03
CA PHE A 186 -11.42 -25.43 -19.06
C PHE A 186 -10.29 -24.46 -19.40
N GLU A 187 -9.69 -24.66 -20.56
CA GLU A 187 -8.72 -23.74 -21.15
C GLU A 187 -9.48 -22.58 -21.79
N THR A 188 -9.24 -21.36 -21.31
CA THR A 188 -9.92 -20.16 -21.83
C THR A 188 -9.23 -19.65 -23.10
N ASN A 189 -9.83 -18.67 -23.78
CA ASN A 189 -9.17 -17.97 -24.89
C ASN A 189 -8.23 -16.83 -24.43
N LEU A 190 -8.02 -16.68 -23.11
CA LEU A 190 -7.19 -15.63 -22.55
C LEU A 190 -5.71 -15.91 -22.81
N THR A 191 -4.98 -14.90 -23.28
CA THR A 191 -3.52 -14.97 -23.44
C THR A 191 -2.76 -14.72 -22.14
N GLU A 192 -3.42 -14.10 -21.16
CA GLU A 192 -2.86 -13.73 -19.86
C GLU A 192 -3.50 -14.53 -18.72
N SER A 193 -2.83 -14.59 -17.57
CA SER A 193 -3.35 -15.30 -16.41
C SER A 193 -4.59 -14.61 -15.84
N ILE A 194 -5.57 -15.41 -15.45
CA ILE A 194 -6.78 -14.98 -14.76
C ILE A 194 -6.39 -14.37 -13.40
N LYS A 195 -6.95 -13.19 -13.09
CA LYS A 195 -6.74 -12.44 -11.85
C LYS A 195 -7.96 -12.44 -10.96
N ALA A 196 -9.16 -12.40 -11.54
CA ALA A 196 -10.42 -12.48 -10.82
C ALA A 196 -11.40 -13.42 -11.52
N MET A 197 -12.26 -14.04 -10.72
CA MET A 197 -13.24 -15.02 -11.17
C MET A 197 -14.49 -14.90 -10.29
N HIS A 198 -15.66 -14.97 -10.90
CA HIS A 198 -16.93 -15.11 -10.22
C HIS A 198 -17.79 -16.17 -10.93
N ILE A 199 -18.58 -16.92 -10.16
CA ILE A 199 -19.36 -18.06 -10.65
C ILE A 199 -20.79 -17.91 -10.19
N SER A 200 -21.72 -17.99 -11.13
CA SER A 200 -23.17 -17.97 -10.86
C SER A 200 -23.85 -19.06 -11.68
N GLY A 201 -24.19 -20.18 -11.04
CA GLY A 201 -24.78 -21.31 -11.78
C GLY A 201 -23.82 -21.90 -12.82
N ALA A 202 -24.23 -21.82 -14.10
CA ALA A 202 -23.44 -22.23 -15.26
C ALA A 202 -22.59 -21.09 -15.85
N ASP A 203 -22.80 -19.87 -15.37
CA ASP A 203 -22.12 -18.66 -15.83
C ASP A 203 -20.80 -18.46 -15.08
N LEU A 204 -19.75 -18.23 -15.86
CA LEU A 204 -18.38 -18.04 -15.42
C LEU A 204 -17.87 -16.70 -15.92
N PHE A 205 -17.59 -15.79 -14.99
CA PHE A 205 -17.10 -14.45 -15.25
C PHE A 205 -15.61 -14.38 -14.91
N LEU A 206 -14.76 -14.19 -15.91
CA LEU A 206 -13.31 -14.22 -15.76
C LEU A 206 -12.73 -12.88 -16.15
N CYS A 207 -11.78 -12.41 -15.34
CA CYS A 207 -10.99 -11.23 -15.65
C CYS A 207 -9.52 -11.58 -15.63
N ALA A 208 -8.81 -11.13 -16.65
CA ALA A 208 -7.36 -11.04 -16.63
C ALA A 208 -6.95 -9.60 -16.24
N SER A 209 -5.93 -9.00 -16.86
CA SER A 209 -5.48 -7.65 -16.47
C SER A 209 -6.43 -6.58 -16.99
N TYR A 210 -6.82 -6.62 -18.27
CA TYR A 210 -7.74 -5.63 -18.89
C TYR A 210 -8.95 -6.27 -19.54
N ILE A 211 -8.90 -7.59 -19.72
CA ILE A 211 -9.91 -8.36 -20.44
C ILE A 211 -10.90 -8.94 -19.44
N TYR A 212 -12.18 -8.76 -19.74
CA TYR A 212 -13.29 -9.49 -19.13
C TYR A 212 -13.90 -10.43 -20.16
N ASN A 213 -14.16 -11.67 -19.75
CA ASN A 213 -14.92 -12.65 -20.52
C ASN A 213 -16.03 -13.26 -19.65
N HIS A 214 -17.17 -13.50 -20.29
CA HIS A 214 -18.26 -14.28 -19.73
C HIS A 214 -18.45 -15.55 -20.57
N TYR A 215 -18.41 -16.68 -19.88
CA TYR A 215 -18.69 -17.99 -20.46
C TYR A 215 -19.96 -18.56 -19.84
N CYS A 216 -20.79 -19.21 -20.65
CA CYS A 216 -21.91 -20.01 -20.19
C CYS A 216 -21.67 -21.46 -20.64
N ASP A 217 -21.59 -22.41 -19.71
CA ASP A 217 -21.22 -23.81 -20.00
C ASP A 217 -19.94 -23.94 -20.85
N CYS A 218 -18.90 -23.18 -20.47
CA CYS A 218 -17.60 -23.13 -21.17
C CYS A 218 -17.66 -22.62 -22.62
N LYS A 219 -18.77 -21.98 -23.03
CA LYS A 219 -18.90 -21.32 -24.33
C LYS A 219 -18.84 -19.81 -24.14
N ASP A 220 -17.94 -19.16 -24.89
CA ASP A 220 -17.77 -17.71 -24.86
C ASP A 220 -19.08 -17.01 -25.29
N GLN A 221 -19.52 -16.03 -24.50
CA GLN A 221 -20.76 -15.26 -24.74
C GLN A 221 -20.46 -13.78 -24.91
N HIS A 222 -19.70 -13.20 -23.98
CA HIS A 222 -19.45 -11.77 -23.92
C HIS A 222 -17.98 -11.48 -23.64
N TYR A 223 -17.51 -10.37 -24.21
CA TYR A 223 -16.14 -9.90 -24.11
C TYR A 223 -16.17 -8.39 -23.91
N PHE A 224 -15.37 -7.91 -22.95
CA PHE A 224 -15.16 -6.49 -22.72
C PHE A 224 -13.69 -6.20 -22.50
N LEU A 225 -13.20 -5.13 -23.14
CA LEU A 225 -11.85 -4.63 -22.93
C LEU A 225 -11.91 -3.33 -22.14
N SER A 226 -11.53 -3.40 -20.86
CA SER A 226 -11.48 -2.25 -19.97
C SER A 226 -10.35 -1.29 -20.37
N GLY A 227 -10.61 0.01 -20.19
CA GLY A 227 -9.60 1.07 -20.38
C GLY A 227 -8.50 1.07 -19.32
N ASP A 228 -8.75 0.44 -18.17
CA ASP A 228 -7.78 0.27 -17.08
C ASP A 228 -7.83 -1.15 -16.50
N LYS A 229 -6.89 -1.48 -15.61
CA LYS A 229 -6.76 -2.82 -15.03
C LYS A 229 -8.00 -3.19 -14.22
N ILE A 230 -8.42 -4.46 -14.30
CA ILE A 230 -9.53 -5.02 -13.54
C ILE A 230 -8.96 -5.73 -12.30
N ASN A 231 -9.46 -5.36 -11.12
CA ASN A 231 -9.01 -5.89 -9.83
C ASN A 231 -9.92 -7.01 -9.30
N ASP A 232 -11.24 -6.87 -9.48
CA ASP A 232 -12.21 -7.89 -9.12
C ASP A 232 -13.44 -7.84 -10.02
N VAL A 233 -14.19 -8.94 -10.05
CA VAL A 233 -15.46 -9.05 -10.78
C VAL A 233 -16.51 -9.70 -9.89
N LEU A 234 -17.74 -9.21 -10.03
CA LEU A 234 -18.92 -9.75 -9.37
C LEU A 234 -20.09 -9.74 -10.36
N CYS A 235 -21.04 -10.66 -10.22
CA CYS A 235 -22.33 -10.57 -10.91
C CYS A 235 -23.43 -10.39 -9.88
N LEU A 236 -24.42 -9.56 -10.18
CA LEU A 236 -25.64 -9.50 -9.36
C LEU A 236 -26.36 -10.87 -9.37
N PRO A 237 -27.01 -11.24 -8.26
CA PRO A 237 -27.74 -12.50 -8.10
C PRO A 237 -28.84 -12.65 -9.15
N VAL A 238 -28.63 -13.55 -10.11
CA VAL A 238 -29.54 -13.79 -11.25
C VAL A 238 -30.92 -14.32 -10.83
N ASP A 239 -31.02 -14.89 -9.64
CA ASP A 239 -32.26 -15.37 -9.03
C ASP A 239 -33.17 -14.23 -8.56
N LYS A 240 -32.59 -13.08 -8.17
CA LYS A 240 -33.33 -11.88 -7.76
C LYS A 240 -33.40 -10.85 -8.88
N VAL A 241 -32.27 -10.60 -9.52
CA VAL A 241 -32.10 -9.67 -10.62
C VAL A 241 -32.19 -10.49 -11.90
N LYS A 242 -33.32 -10.42 -12.62
CA LYS A 242 -33.60 -11.24 -13.82
C LYS A 242 -32.66 -11.00 -15.02
N CYS A 243 -31.66 -10.15 -14.85
CA CYS A 243 -30.65 -9.81 -15.84
C CYS A 243 -29.27 -10.16 -15.30
N ILE A 244 -28.41 -10.71 -16.16
CA ILE A 244 -26.99 -10.86 -15.87
C ILE A 244 -26.37 -9.47 -15.92
N THR A 245 -25.96 -8.96 -14.76
CA THR A 245 -25.35 -7.64 -14.60
C THR A 245 -24.01 -7.81 -13.91
N PRO A 246 -22.92 -7.98 -14.67
CA PRO A 246 -21.57 -8.02 -14.16
C PRO A 246 -21.11 -6.61 -13.76
N VAL A 247 -20.29 -6.56 -12.71
CA VAL A 247 -19.69 -5.33 -12.19
C VAL A 247 -18.18 -5.55 -12.11
N LEU A 248 -17.42 -4.69 -12.78
CA LEU A 248 -15.97 -4.73 -12.78
C LEU A 248 -15.43 -3.65 -11.85
N ALA A 249 -14.59 -4.04 -10.90
CA ALA A 249 -13.79 -3.12 -10.11
C ALA A 249 -12.51 -2.78 -10.86
N CYS A 250 -12.35 -1.52 -11.28
CA CYS A 250 -11.21 -1.10 -12.09
C CYS A 250 -10.26 -0.17 -11.33
N GLN A 251 -8.97 -0.28 -11.64
CA GLN A 251 -7.86 0.39 -10.95
C GLN A 251 -7.95 1.92 -10.98
N ASP A 252 -8.68 2.48 -11.95
CA ASP A 252 -8.91 3.91 -12.12
C ASP A 252 -10.02 4.50 -11.23
N ARG A 253 -10.42 3.78 -10.16
CA ARG A 253 -11.45 4.22 -9.20
C ARG A 253 -12.85 4.30 -9.78
N LEU A 254 -13.14 3.35 -10.68
CA LEU A 254 -14.44 3.18 -11.28
C LEU A 254 -14.94 1.76 -11.03
N LEU A 255 -16.23 1.65 -10.74
CA LEU A 255 -16.96 0.40 -10.93
C LEU A 255 -17.69 0.49 -12.27
N ARG A 256 -17.40 -0.43 -13.18
CA ARG A 256 -18.01 -0.49 -14.51
C ARG A 256 -19.13 -1.52 -14.49
N VAL A 257 -20.37 -1.05 -14.67
CA VAL A 257 -21.55 -1.90 -14.70
C VAL A 257 -21.82 -2.30 -16.14
N LEU A 258 -21.80 -3.59 -16.42
CA LEU A 258 -21.97 -4.13 -17.77
C LEU A 258 -23.36 -4.75 -17.96
N GLN A 259 -23.77 -4.87 -19.21
CA GLN A 259 -24.84 -5.77 -19.64
C GLN A 259 -24.42 -6.40 -20.96
N GLY A 260 -24.21 -7.71 -20.95
CA GLY A 260 -23.56 -8.38 -22.08
C GLY A 260 -22.11 -7.90 -22.26
N SER A 261 -21.78 -7.45 -23.46
CA SER A 261 -20.46 -6.88 -23.80
C SER A 261 -20.41 -5.35 -23.67
N ASP A 262 -21.53 -4.70 -23.36
CA ASP A 262 -21.67 -3.25 -23.38
C ASP A 262 -21.58 -2.65 -21.97
N LEU A 263 -20.95 -1.48 -21.87
CA LEU A 263 -20.90 -0.67 -20.66
C LEU A 263 -22.21 0.09 -20.49
N LEU A 264 -22.94 -0.16 -19.40
CA LEU A 264 -24.16 0.57 -19.07
C LEU A 264 -23.85 1.96 -18.51
N TYR A 265 -23.08 2.00 -17.43
CA TYR A 265 -22.62 3.23 -16.79
C TYR A 265 -21.44 2.94 -15.85
N GLU A 266 -20.77 4.01 -15.43
CA GLU A 266 -19.64 3.96 -14.49
C GLU A 266 -20.04 4.57 -13.14
N ILE A 267 -19.44 4.07 -12.07
CA ILE A 267 -19.66 4.55 -10.69
C ILE A 267 -18.31 5.00 -10.14
N GLU A 268 -18.23 6.25 -9.73
CA GLU A 268 -17.05 6.80 -9.07
C GLU A 268 -16.95 6.28 -7.64
N VAL A 269 -15.75 5.83 -7.27
CA VAL A 269 -15.40 5.43 -5.91
C VAL A 269 -14.17 6.22 -5.43
N PRO A 270 -14.02 6.44 -4.11
CA PRO A 270 -13.03 7.38 -3.56
C PRO A 270 -11.56 6.92 -3.67
N GLY A 271 -11.33 5.65 -4.01
CA GLY A 271 -10.03 5.01 -4.13
C GLY A 271 -10.10 3.78 -5.05
N PRO A 272 -8.97 3.22 -5.51
CA PRO A 272 -8.99 2.05 -6.39
C PRO A 272 -9.69 0.84 -5.73
N PRO A 273 -10.82 0.36 -6.26
CA PRO A 273 -11.53 -0.79 -5.70
C PRO A 273 -10.72 -2.07 -5.91
N THR A 274 -10.51 -2.84 -4.85
CA THR A 274 -9.68 -4.06 -4.82
C THR A 274 -10.48 -5.34 -4.59
N VAL A 275 -11.68 -5.22 -4.02
CA VAL A 275 -12.56 -6.35 -3.73
C VAL A 275 -14.02 -5.94 -3.81
N LEU A 276 -14.84 -6.83 -4.36
CA LEU A 276 -16.30 -6.72 -4.37
C LEU A 276 -16.92 -7.91 -3.63
N ALA A 277 -18.05 -7.65 -2.98
CA ALA A 277 -18.91 -8.67 -2.39
C ALA A 277 -20.39 -8.25 -2.51
N LEU A 278 -21.29 -9.24 -2.53
CA LEU A 278 -22.73 -8.97 -2.44
C LEU A 278 -23.09 -8.59 -1.01
N SER A 279 -23.89 -7.53 -0.83
CA SER A 279 -24.46 -7.17 0.48
C SER A 279 -25.22 -8.37 1.06
N ASN A 280 -25.00 -8.68 2.34
CA ASN A 280 -25.54 -9.86 3.04
C ASN A 280 -25.25 -11.23 2.37
N GLY A 281 -24.34 -11.28 1.39
CA GLY A 281 -24.05 -12.44 0.54
C GLY A 281 -25.13 -12.76 -0.51
N ASN A 282 -26.18 -11.95 -0.62
CA ASN A 282 -27.32 -12.18 -1.53
C ASN A 282 -27.80 -10.91 -2.26
N GLY A 283 -27.02 -9.83 -2.21
CA GLY A 283 -27.29 -8.55 -2.85
C GLY A 283 -28.28 -7.67 -2.09
N GLY A 284 -28.46 -7.90 -0.78
CA GLY A 284 -29.48 -7.21 0.02
C GLY A 284 -30.90 -7.67 -0.32
N ASP A 285 -31.90 -6.89 0.08
CA ASP A 285 -33.32 -7.25 -0.12
C ASP A 285 -33.71 -7.24 -1.60
N SER A 286 -33.23 -6.26 -2.37
CA SER A 286 -33.48 -6.14 -3.81
C SER A 286 -32.60 -7.06 -4.67
N GLY A 287 -31.48 -7.54 -4.14
CA GLY A 287 -30.46 -8.26 -4.92
C GLY A 287 -29.50 -7.33 -5.68
N GLU A 288 -29.65 -6.01 -5.56
CA GLU A 288 -28.89 -5.03 -6.35
C GLU A 288 -27.77 -4.35 -5.57
N GLU A 289 -27.51 -4.75 -4.32
CA GLU A 289 -26.56 -4.08 -3.44
C GLU A 289 -25.19 -4.77 -3.42
N ILE A 290 -24.15 -3.99 -3.69
CA ILE A 290 -22.76 -4.43 -3.63
C ILE A 290 -21.99 -3.67 -2.54
N VAL A 291 -21.09 -4.38 -1.88
CA VAL A 291 -20.09 -3.81 -0.98
C VAL A 291 -18.77 -3.76 -1.74
N TYR A 292 -18.11 -2.61 -1.75
CA TYR A 292 -16.76 -2.44 -2.28
C TYR A 292 -15.76 -2.11 -1.18
N GLY A 293 -14.54 -2.61 -1.33
CA GLY A 293 -13.38 -2.21 -0.54
C GLY A 293 -12.29 -1.66 -1.45
N THR A 294 -11.59 -0.62 -1.01
CA THR A 294 -10.55 0.07 -1.80
C THR A 294 -9.13 -0.17 -1.27
N SER A 295 -8.13 0.07 -2.13
CA SER A 295 -6.71 -0.10 -1.82
C SER A 295 -6.16 0.90 -0.78
N ASP A 296 -6.87 2.02 -0.58
CA ASP A 296 -6.59 3.05 0.44
C ASP A 296 -7.44 2.87 1.71
N GLY A 297 -8.17 1.76 1.81
CA GLY A 297 -8.80 1.33 3.06
C GLY A 297 -10.22 1.82 3.31
N LYS A 298 -10.92 2.32 2.29
CA LYS A 298 -12.32 2.75 2.38
C LYS A 298 -13.27 1.63 2.02
N LEU A 299 -14.46 1.66 2.62
CA LEU A 299 -15.57 0.73 2.37
C LEU A 299 -16.79 1.51 1.93
N GLY A 300 -17.60 0.95 1.06
CA GLY A 300 -18.91 1.53 0.81
C GLY A 300 -19.89 0.52 0.24
N VAL A 301 -21.16 0.90 0.29
CA VAL A 301 -22.26 0.16 -0.33
C VAL A 301 -22.91 1.00 -1.41
N THR A 302 -23.04 0.39 -2.58
CA THR A 302 -23.73 0.99 -3.72
C THR A 302 -24.79 0.03 -4.21
N GLN A 303 -26.01 0.55 -4.37
CA GLN A 303 -27.08 -0.14 -5.06
C GLN A 303 -26.99 0.14 -6.57
N ILE A 304 -26.98 -0.92 -7.37
CA ILE A 304 -26.86 -0.88 -8.82
C ILE A 304 -28.26 -0.99 -9.42
N THR A 305 -28.82 0.14 -9.84
CA THR A 305 -30.13 0.16 -10.51
C THR A 305 -29.95 0.07 -12.03
N GLY A 306 -31.05 -0.07 -12.78
CA GLY A 306 -30.96 -0.15 -14.25
C GLY A 306 -30.46 1.11 -14.97
N THR A 307 -30.35 2.27 -14.29
CA THR A 307 -29.93 3.53 -14.95
C THR A 307 -28.86 4.31 -14.22
N LYS A 308 -28.78 4.22 -12.89
CA LYS A 308 -27.82 4.99 -12.09
C LYS A 308 -27.45 4.28 -10.79
N PRO A 309 -26.27 4.54 -10.23
CA PRO A 309 -25.95 4.08 -8.89
C PRO A 309 -26.72 4.86 -7.82
N VAL A 310 -26.99 4.20 -6.70
CA VAL A 310 -27.44 4.85 -5.46
C VAL A 310 -26.45 4.48 -4.35
N HIS A 311 -25.66 5.45 -3.92
CA HIS A 311 -24.74 5.29 -2.79
C HIS A 311 -25.54 5.25 -1.48
N LYS A 312 -25.33 4.21 -0.67
CA LYS A 312 -26.02 4.03 0.61
C LYS A 312 -25.21 4.66 1.74
N TRP A 313 -23.98 4.18 1.92
CA TRP A 313 -23.05 4.67 2.92
C TRP A 313 -21.61 4.42 2.48
N GLU A 314 -20.69 5.17 3.07
CA GLU A 314 -19.25 5.02 2.90
C GLU A 314 -18.54 5.19 4.25
N ILE A 315 -17.56 4.33 4.53
CA ILE A 315 -16.69 4.39 5.69
C ILE A 315 -15.31 4.86 5.22
N GLY A 316 -14.90 6.04 5.70
CA GLY A 316 -13.55 6.56 5.51
C GLY A 316 -12.49 5.80 6.30
N ASN A 317 -11.23 5.98 5.95
CA ASN A 317 -10.10 5.34 6.63
C ASN A 317 -9.41 6.28 7.65
N GLU A 318 -10.17 6.74 8.65
CA GLU A 318 -9.68 7.72 9.65
C GLU A 318 -8.46 7.22 10.44
N LYS A 319 -8.44 5.91 10.73
CA LYS A 319 -7.35 5.24 11.45
C LYS A 319 -6.13 4.94 10.58
N LYS A 320 -6.13 5.33 9.30
CA LYS A 320 -5.04 5.11 8.32
C LYS A 320 -4.58 3.65 8.26
N ARG A 321 -5.56 2.74 8.26
CA ARG A 321 -5.34 1.29 8.16
C ARG A 321 -5.01 0.86 6.74
N GLY A 322 -4.60 -0.39 6.60
CA GLY A 322 -4.29 -1.01 5.31
C GLY A 322 -5.43 -0.99 4.29
N GLY A 323 -5.08 -1.23 3.04
CA GLY A 323 -6.02 -1.47 1.94
C GLY A 323 -6.84 -2.75 2.16
N ILE A 324 -8.01 -2.83 1.56
CA ILE A 324 -8.95 -3.92 1.82
C ILE A 324 -8.73 -5.05 0.82
N LEU A 325 -8.46 -6.26 1.30
CA LEU A 325 -8.16 -7.41 0.45
C LEU A 325 -9.32 -8.41 0.37
N CYS A 326 -10.11 -8.54 1.43
CA CYS A 326 -11.21 -9.50 1.45
C CYS A 326 -12.38 -9.02 2.32
N LEU A 327 -13.57 -9.45 1.91
CA LEU A 327 -14.85 -9.13 2.52
C LEU A 327 -15.69 -10.40 2.63
N ASP A 328 -16.47 -10.51 3.70
CA ASP A 328 -17.49 -11.54 3.86
C ASP A 328 -18.66 -11.03 4.72
N SER A 329 -19.82 -11.66 4.60
CA SER A 329 -21.00 -11.31 5.41
C SER A 329 -21.50 -12.52 6.18
N PHE A 330 -21.46 -12.44 7.51
CA PHE A 330 -21.80 -13.55 8.39
C PHE A 330 -22.35 -13.05 9.73
N ASP A 331 -23.39 -13.70 10.23
CA ASP A 331 -24.02 -13.41 11.53
C ASP A 331 -23.19 -14.08 12.65
N ILE A 332 -22.16 -13.38 13.12
CA ILE A 332 -21.26 -13.82 14.19
C ILE A 332 -21.82 -13.48 15.58
N LEU A 333 -22.78 -12.56 15.66
CA LEU A 333 -23.43 -12.18 16.92
C LEU A 333 -24.64 -13.07 17.26
N GLY A 334 -25.19 -13.77 16.28
CA GLY A 334 -26.33 -14.67 16.41
C GLY A 334 -27.66 -13.93 16.60
N ASP A 335 -27.74 -12.67 16.16
CA ASP A 335 -28.94 -11.83 16.29
C ASP A 335 -29.85 -11.86 15.05
N GLY A 336 -29.45 -12.61 14.02
CA GLY A 336 -30.17 -12.76 12.76
C GLY A 336 -29.80 -11.74 11.69
N VAL A 337 -28.99 -10.72 12.03
CA VAL A 337 -28.44 -9.75 11.09
C VAL A 337 -26.98 -10.13 10.81
N LYS A 338 -26.56 -10.12 9.55
CA LYS A 338 -25.18 -10.46 9.20
C LYS A 338 -24.26 -9.26 9.45
N GLU A 339 -23.15 -9.50 10.12
CA GLU A 339 -22.05 -8.54 10.18
C GLU A 339 -21.23 -8.54 8.89
N LEU A 340 -20.59 -7.41 8.61
CA LEU A 340 -19.57 -7.29 7.58
C LEU A 340 -18.20 -7.58 8.20
N LEU A 341 -17.55 -8.62 7.69
CA LEU A 341 -16.20 -9.03 8.04
C LEU A 341 -15.21 -8.47 7.02
N VAL A 342 -14.18 -7.78 7.49
CA VAL A 342 -13.21 -7.09 6.63
C VAL A 342 -11.79 -7.53 6.97
N GLY A 343 -11.02 -7.95 5.97
CA GLY A 343 -9.59 -8.26 6.10
C GLY A 343 -8.73 -7.26 5.31
N ARG A 344 -7.73 -6.67 5.98
CA ARG A 344 -6.84 -5.63 5.43
C ARG A 344 -5.42 -6.12 5.14
N ASP A 345 -4.69 -5.35 4.33
CA ASP A 345 -3.30 -5.60 3.94
C ASP A 345 -2.24 -5.29 5.02
N ASP A 346 -2.66 -4.71 6.14
CA ASP A 346 -1.81 -4.48 7.32
C ASP A 346 -2.08 -5.50 8.43
N GLY A 347 -2.85 -6.54 8.13
CA GLY A 347 -3.20 -7.63 9.05
C GLY A 347 -4.37 -7.34 9.97
N MET A 348 -5.04 -6.20 9.82
CA MET A 348 -6.24 -5.89 10.59
C MET A 348 -7.45 -6.70 10.08
N ILE A 349 -8.15 -7.32 11.02
CA ILE A 349 -9.49 -7.88 10.85
C ILE A 349 -10.46 -6.95 11.56
N GLU A 350 -11.56 -6.60 10.90
CA GLU A 350 -12.62 -5.73 11.44
C GLU A 350 -13.98 -6.40 11.29
N ILE A 351 -14.83 -6.17 12.30
CA ILE A 351 -16.22 -6.65 12.33
C ILE A 351 -17.13 -5.44 12.47
N TYR A 352 -17.94 -5.19 11.45
CA TYR A 352 -18.94 -4.12 11.45
C TYR A 352 -20.34 -4.70 11.61
N ALA A 353 -21.09 -4.17 12.58
CA ALA A 353 -22.48 -4.54 12.82
C ALA A 353 -23.43 -3.43 12.36
N PHE A 354 -24.65 -3.81 12.01
CA PHE A 354 -25.69 -2.91 11.53
C PHE A 354 -26.76 -2.76 12.63
N GLU A 355 -26.52 -1.89 13.61
CA GLU A 355 -27.46 -1.64 14.72
C GLU A 355 -28.70 -0.82 14.30
N SER A 356 -28.52 0.02 13.28
CA SER A 356 -29.58 0.78 12.62
C SER A 356 -29.43 0.57 11.11
N ALA A 357 -30.53 0.66 10.36
CA ALA A 357 -30.62 0.19 8.98
C ALA A 357 -29.61 0.83 8.01
N ASP A 358 -29.00 1.96 8.37
CA ASP A 358 -28.29 2.80 7.40
C ASP A 358 -26.78 2.97 7.65
N GLU A 359 -26.24 2.66 8.84
CA GLU A 359 -24.80 2.88 9.12
C GLU A 359 -24.11 1.73 9.86
N PRO A 360 -22.99 1.21 9.33
CA PRO A 360 -22.18 0.17 9.98
C PRO A 360 -21.35 0.73 11.15
N VAL A 361 -21.37 0.04 12.29
CA VAL A 361 -20.59 0.39 13.48
C VAL A 361 -19.50 -0.66 13.70
N LEU A 362 -18.24 -0.21 13.86
CA LEU A 362 -17.11 -1.09 14.19
C LEU A 362 -17.31 -1.67 15.60
N ARG A 363 -17.50 -2.98 15.70
CA ARG A 363 -17.67 -3.69 16.98
C ARG A 363 -16.36 -4.23 17.53
N HIS A 364 -15.55 -4.82 16.66
CA HIS A 364 -14.30 -5.46 17.04
C HIS A 364 -13.24 -5.25 15.98
N ASP A 365 -11.99 -5.12 16.43
CA ASP A 365 -10.82 -5.22 15.59
C ASP A 365 -9.79 -6.19 16.20
N TYR A 366 -9.00 -6.81 15.34
CA TYR A 366 -7.96 -7.75 15.74
C TYR A 366 -6.78 -7.64 14.75
N ALA A 367 -5.56 -7.52 15.28
CA ALA A 367 -4.37 -7.36 14.47
C ALA A 367 -3.61 -8.68 14.33
N LEU A 368 -3.36 -9.11 13.10
CA LEU A 368 -2.36 -10.10 12.73
C LEU A 368 -1.12 -9.42 12.17
N SER A 369 0.00 -10.13 12.12
CA SER A 369 1.30 -9.57 11.69
C SER A 369 1.52 -9.55 10.16
N GLU A 370 0.56 -10.07 9.40
CA GLU A 370 0.67 -10.31 7.95
C GLU A 370 -0.62 -9.90 7.24
N SER A 371 -0.54 -9.64 5.93
CA SER A 371 -1.71 -9.30 5.12
C SER A 371 -2.78 -10.40 5.17
N ILE A 372 -4.05 -10.00 5.34
CA ILE A 372 -5.19 -10.93 5.32
C ILE A 372 -5.60 -11.21 3.88
N ALA A 373 -5.24 -12.38 3.36
CA ALA A 373 -5.52 -12.77 1.99
C ALA A 373 -6.98 -13.22 1.79
N SER A 374 -7.63 -13.78 2.81
CA SER A 374 -9.03 -14.23 2.75
C SER A 374 -9.68 -14.24 4.14
N ILE A 375 -10.99 -13.99 4.19
CA ILE A 375 -11.80 -14.01 5.41
C ILE A 375 -13.15 -14.69 5.14
N GLN A 376 -13.61 -15.51 6.07
CA GLN A 376 -14.92 -16.16 6.03
C GLN A 376 -15.47 -16.34 7.45
N GLY A 377 -16.77 -16.12 7.63
CA GLY A 377 -17.49 -16.51 8.85
C GLY A 377 -18.09 -17.92 8.72
N GLY A 378 -18.08 -18.69 9.80
CA GLY A 378 -18.62 -20.05 9.79
C GLY A 378 -18.33 -20.80 11.08
N CYS A 379 -18.32 -22.13 11.01
CA CYS A 379 -18.00 -23.00 12.14
C CYS A 379 -17.07 -24.12 11.66
N VAL A 380 -15.79 -24.13 12.02
CA VAL A 380 -14.79 -25.14 11.61
C VAL A 380 -14.22 -25.88 12.82
N GLY A 381 -13.83 -25.17 13.89
CA GLY A 381 -13.18 -25.74 15.06
C GLY A 381 -14.07 -26.69 15.87
N LYS A 382 -15.14 -26.16 16.46
CA LYS A 382 -16.06 -26.89 17.33
C LYS A 382 -17.51 -26.59 16.98
N ASP A 383 -18.29 -27.65 16.80
CA ASP A 383 -19.73 -27.58 16.50
C ASP A 383 -20.46 -26.68 17.50
N GLY A 384 -21.30 -25.80 16.97
CA GLY A 384 -22.16 -24.91 17.75
C GLY A 384 -21.53 -23.59 18.19
N TYR A 385 -20.25 -23.36 17.86
CA TYR A 385 -19.58 -22.08 18.08
C TYR A 385 -19.18 -21.47 16.74
N ASP A 386 -19.72 -20.29 16.47
CA ASP A 386 -19.37 -19.52 15.29
C ASP A 386 -17.98 -18.90 15.45
N GLU A 387 -17.28 -18.77 14.33
CA GLU A 387 -15.91 -18.27 14.25
C GLU A 387 -15.64 -17.54 12.95
N ILE A 388 -14.62 -16.70 12.99
CA ILE A 388 -14.09 -16.04 11.80
C ILE A 388 -12.79 -16.74 11.43
N LEU A 389 -12.75 -17.31 10.24
CA LEU A 389 -11.53 -17.88 9.68
C LEU A 389 -10.84 -16.85 8.79
N ALA A 390 -9.57 -16.58 9.07
CA ALA A 390 -8.72 -15.74 8.25
C ALA A 390 -7.52 -16.54 7.73
N ALA A 391 -7.17 -16.32 6.46
CA ALA A 391 -5.94 -16.81 5.85
C ALA A 391 -4.97 -15.64 5.64
N THR A 392 -3.74 -15.76 6.11
CA THR A 392 -2.68 -14.76 5.88
C THR A 392 -1.90 -15.05 4.60
N TYR A 393 -1.13 -14.04 4.14
CA TYR A 393 -0.26 -14.18 2.97
C TYR A 393 0.69 -15.39 3.05
N SER A 394 1.36 -15.62 4.18
CA SER A 394 2.27 -16.77 4.32
C SER A 394 1.57 -18.12 4.55
N GLY A 395 0.23 -18.14 4.47
CA GLY A 395 -0.57 -19.35 4.54
C GLY A 395 -0.99 -19.78 5.94
N TRP A 396 -0.85 -18.91 6.96
CA TRP A 396 -1.40 -19.20 8.28
C TRP A 396 -2.92 -19.09 8.25
N LEU A 397 -3.58 -20.18 8.67
CA LEU A 397 -5.02 -20.21 8.87
C LEU A 397 -5.31 -19.98 10.36
N THR A 398 -6.03 -18.91 10.68
CA THR A 398 -6.33 -18.51 12.07
C THR A 398 -7.83 -18.38 12.25
N GLY A 399 -8.38 -19.12 13.21
CA GLY A 399 -9.79 -19.03 13.62
C GLY A 399 -9.96 -18.13 14.85
N LEU A 400 -10.86 -17.16 14.78
CA LEU A 400 -11.29 -16.33 15.91
C LEU A 400 -12.65 -16.84 16.38
N THR A 401 -12.65 -17.70 17.40
CA THR A 401 -13.86 -18.41 17.87
C THR A 401 -14.62 -17.64 18.95
N THR A 402 -15.93 -17.88 19.02
CA THR A 402 -16.82 -17.46 20.12
C THR A 402 -16.78 -18.42 21.32
N GLU A 403 -16.12 -19.57 21.21
CA GLU A 403 -15.97 -20.53 22.30
C GLU A 403 -15.25 -19.87 23.51
N PRO A 404 -15.82 -19.92 24.73
CA PRO A 404 -15.13 -19.42 25.91
C PRO A 404 -13.98 -20.36 26.28
N VAL A 405 -12.73 -19.91 26.13
CA VAL A 405 -11.58 -20.65 26.65
C VAL A 405 -11.61 -20.63 28.18
N HIS A 406 -12.06 -21.72 28.80
CA HIS A 406 -11.89 -21.92 30.23
C HIS A 406 -10.40 -22.13 30.51
N ARG A 407 -9.74 -21.07 31.01
CA ARG A 407 -8.49 -21.25 31.75
C ARG A 407 -8.86 -21.88 33.08
N GLU A 408 -8.59 -23.17 33.25
CA GLU A 408 -8.70 -23.81 34.56
C GLU A 408 -7.75 -23.12 35.54
N GLY A 409 -8.28 -22.17 36.30
CA GLY A 409 -7.58 -21.50 37.39
C GLY A 409 -7.47 -22.43 38.58
N GLY A 410 -6.48 -23.31 38.56
CA GLY A 410 -6.00 -23.95 39.79
C GLY A 410 -5.35 -22.91 40.70
N SER A 411 -5.59 -22.99 42.01
CA SER A 411 -4.97 -22.11 43.01
C SER A 411 -3.44 -22.28 43.02
N GLY A 412 -2.71 -21.29 42.50
CA GLY A 412 -1.25 -21.19 42.56
C GLY A 412 -0.67 -20.39 41.38
N GLU A 413 0.19 -19.41 41.65
CA GLU A 413 0.76 -18.42 40.72
C GLU A 413 1.72 -18.97 39.63
N GLU A 414 1.45 -20.14 39.06
CA GLU A 414 2.14 -20.61 37.84
C GLU A 414 1.10 -20.92 36.77
N LEU A 415 1.23 -20.26 35.60
CA LEU A 415 0.47 -20.56 34.39
C LEU A 415 0.74 -22.01 33.97
N LYS A 416 -0.03 -22.97 34.49
CA LYS A 416 0.02 -24.36 34.04
C LYS A 416 -0.43 -24.40 32.58
N LEU A 417 0.53 -24.60 31.68
CA LEU A 417 0.29 -24.88 30.26
C LEU A 417 -0.72 -26.03 30.17
N SER A 418 -1.81 -25.86 29.39
CA SER A 418 -2.78 -26.93 29.14
C SER A 418 -2.07 -28.19 28.63
N GLN A 419 -2.58 -29.37 29.00
CA GLN A 419 -2.04 -30.66 28.55
C GLN A 419 -1.93 -30.74 27.02
N GLU A 420 -2.89 -30.14 26.30
CA GLU A 420 -2.87 -30.05 24.83
C GLU A 420 -1.68 -29.22 24.32
N MET A 421 -1.39 -28.09 24.98
CA MET A 421 -0.26 -27.23 24.63
C MET A 421 1.08 -27.93 24.90
N GLN A 422 1.18 -28.68 26.00
CA GLN A 422 2.37 -29.49 26.29
C GLN A 422 2.59 -30.59 25.25
N ASN A 423 1.54 -31.29 24.83
CA ASN A 423 1.61 -32.31 23.78
C ASN A 423 2.00 -31.72 22.42
N LYS A 424 1.46 -30.53 22.08
CA LYS A 424 1.84 -29.83 20.84
C LYS A 424 3.31 -29.41 20.86
N ILE A 425 3.81 -28.90 21.99
CA ILE A 425 5.22 -28.52 22.15
C ILE A 425 6.14 -29.74 22.03
N SER A 426 5.79 -30.88 22.63
CA SER A 426 6.62 -32.09 22.55
C SER A 426 6.66 -32.65 21.12
N SER A 427 5.54 -32.67 20.40
CA SER A 427 5.49 -33.06 18.98
C SER A 427 6.37 -32.14 18.12
N LEU A 428 6.27 -30.82 18.32
CA LEU A 428 7.08 -29.85 17.57
C LEU A 428 8.58 -29.98 17.86
N ARG A 429 8.98 -30.33 19.09
CA ARG A 429 10.39 -30.58 19.42
C ARG A 429 10.94 -31.80 18.66
N ASN A 430 10.20 -32.91 18.65
CA ASN A 430 10.60 -34.12 17.93
C ASN A 430 10.72 -33.87 16.41
N GLU A 431 9.76 -33.16 15.84
CA GLU A 431 9.78 -32.79 14.42
C GLU A 431 10.97 -31.87 14.10
N LEU A 432 11.24 -30.89 14.96
CA LEU A 432 12.37 -29.98 14.81
C LEU A 432 13.71 -30.69 14.87
N GLU A 433 13.92 -31.63 15.81
CA GLU A 433 15.15 -32.42 15.89
C GLU A 433 15.37 -33.27 14.62
N HIS A 434 14.32 -33.95 14.14
CA HIS A 434 14.41 -34.71 12.89
C HIS A 434 14.75 -33.79 11.70
N LEU A 435 14.05 -32.66 11.56
CA LEU A 435 14.27 -31.75 10.44
C LEU A 435 15.66 -31.11 10.49
N GLN A 436 16.15 -30.76 11.68
CA GLN A 436 17.51 -30.24 11.87
C GLN A 436 18.56 -31.24 11.40
N MET A 437 18.46 -32.50 11.81
CA MET A 437 19.38 -33.55 11.37
C MET A 437 19.38 -33.73 9.85
N LYS A 438 18.18 -33.78 9.23
CA LYS A 438 18.04 -33.92 7.78
C LYS A 438 18.62 -32.73 7.03
N VAL A 439 18.33 -31.50 7.48
CA VAL A 439 18.85 -30.27 6.86
C VAL A 439 20.36 -30.16 6.99
N LEU A 440 20.95 -30.55 8.13
CA LEU A 440 22.39 -30.56 8.32
C LEU A 440 23.08 -31.53 7.34
N GLN A 441 22.57 -32.75 7.21
CA GLN A 441 23.08 -33.73 6.25
C GLN A 441 23.03 -33.21 4.80
N GLU A 442 21.91 -32.62 4.38
CA GLU A 442 21.78 -32.06 3.03
C GLU A 442 22.66 -30.82 2.82
N ARG A 443 22.91 -30.01 3.86
CA ARG A 443 23.85 -28.88 3.80
C ARG A 443 25.29 -29.34 3.60
N GLU A 444 25.71 -30.39 4.29
CA GLU A 444 27.05 -30.98 4.11
C GLU A 444 27.22 -31.53 2.69
N LYS A 445 26.21 -32.26 2.18
CA LYS A 445 26.19 -32.74 0.79
C LYS A 445 26.26 -31.59 -0.21
N TYR A 446 25.47 -30.53 0.01
CA TYR A 446 25.51 -29.33 -0.84
C TYR A 446 26.90 -28.69 -0.83
N GLN A 447 27.51 -28.50 0.34
CA GLN A 447 28.84 -27.93 0.46
C GLN A 447 29.90 -28.76 -0.26
N GLN A 448 29.86 -30.09 -0.13
CA GLN A 448 30.77 -30.99 -0.87
C GLN A 448 30.56 -30.89 -2.38
N SER A 449 29.31 -30.88 -2.85
CA SER A 449 28.99 -30.75 -4.27
C SER A 449 29.40 -29.40 -4.87
N SER A 450 29.37 -28.32 -4.07
CA SER A 450 29.73 -26.96 -4.49
C SER A 450 31.21 -26.80 -4.83
N GLN A 451 32.06 -27.74 -4.40
CA GLN A 451 33.50 -27.75 -4.73
C GLN A 451 33.79 -28.38 -6.10
N SER A 452 32.79 -29.01 -6.73
CA SER A 452 32.93 -29.59 -8.08
C SER A 452 32.88 -28.49 -9.14
N SER A 453 33.82 -28.52 -10.10
CA SER A 453 33.87 -27.57 -11.22
C SER A 453 32.73 -27.74 -12.23
N THR A 454 32.00 -28.86 -12.18
CA THR A 454 30.85 -29.14 -13.05
C THR A 454 29.50 -28.84 -12.40
N ALA A 455 29.48 -28.52 -11.11
CA ALA A 455 28.25 -28.27 -10.38
C ALA A 455 27.78 -26.81 -10.55
N VAL A 456 26.47 -26.62 -10.68
CA VAL A 456 25.83 -25.30 -10.71
C VAL A 456 24.95 -25.17 -9.47
N SER A 457 25.16 -24.11 -8.70
CA SER A 457 24.33 -23.81 -7.53
C SER A 457 22.99 -23.23 -7.95
N SER A 458 21.89 -23.85 -7.54
CA SER A 458 20.55 -23.32 -7.77
C SER A 458 20.19 -22.27 -6.72
N VAL A 459 19.52 -21.21 -7.17
CA VAL A 459 19.05 -20.11 -6.32
C VAL A 459 17.61 -20.42 -5.88
N PRO A 460 17.30 -20.53 -4.58
CA PRO A 460 15.93 -20.67 -4.12
C PRO A 460 15.10 -19.45 -4.54
N ALA A 461 14.06 -19.70 -5.32
CA ALA A 461 13.06 -18.70 -5.63
C ALA A 461 12.10 -18.53 -4.44
N PHE A 462 11.75 -17.29 -4.14
CA PHE A 462 10.71 -16.93 -3.19
C PHE A 462 9.85 -15.82 -3.78
N SER A 463 8.64 -15.64 -3.26
CA SER A 463 7.75 -14.55 -3.66
C SER A 463 7.86 -13.37 -2.70
N VAL A 464 8.02 -12.18 -3.27
CA VAL A 464 7.81 -10.91 -2.56
C VAL A 464 6.48 -10.35 -3.02
N ASN A 465 5.62 -9.99 -2.06
CA ASN A 465 4.43 -9.21 -2.30
C ASN A 465 4.80 -7.75 -2.05
N GLU A 466 4.79 -6.94 -3.10
CA GLU A 466 5.15 -5.53 -3.05
C GLU A 466 3.97 -4.61 -3.34
N LYS A 467 3.94 -3.47 -2.65
CA LYS A 467 2.99 -2.39 -2.90
C LYS A 467 3.72 -1.06 -2.81
N PHE A 468 3.65 -0.27 -3.88
CA PHE A 468 4.24 1.07 -3.93
C PHE A 468 3.15 2.08 -4.30
N THR A 469 2.55 2.69 -3.27
CA THR A 469 1.35 3.53 -3.43
C THR A 469 1.56 4.92 -2.85
N LEU A 470 1.08 5.94 -3.55
CA LEU A 470 1.10 7.32 -3.07
C LEU A 470 -0.03 7.53 -2.06
N ASN A 471 0.32 7.95 -0.85
CA ASN A 471 -0.66 8.35 0.16
C ASN A 471 -1.06 9.81 -0.04
N LYS A 472 -2.36 10.05 -0.16
CA LYS A 472 -2.92 11.39 -0.35
C LYS A 472 -2.71 12.30 0.87
N ASP A 473 -2.83 11.76 2.07
CA ASP A 473 -2.87 12.55 3.31
C ASP A 473 -1.52 13.19 3.69
N ASP A 474 -0.41 12.51 3.43
CA ASP A 474 0.93 12.98 3.81
C ASP A 474 1.85 13.27 2.61
N ALA A 475 1.33 13.10 1.38
CA ALA A 475 2.03 13.28 0.12
C ALA A 475 3.40 12.58 0.13
N SER A 476 3.39 11.30 0.53
CA SER A 476 4.52 10.37 0.52
C SER A 476 4.09 9.02 -0.03
N TYR A 477 5.03 8.26 -0.59
CA TYR A 477 4.79 6.89 -1.02
C TYR A 477 4.97 5.93 0.15
N SER A 478 4.06 4.98 0.32
CA SER A 478 4.30 3.79 1.14
C SER A 478 4.82 2.67 0.23
N LEU A 479 6.06 2.23 0.48
CA LEU A 479 6.58 0.98 -0.02
C LEU A 479 6.38 -0.10 1.04
N ILE A 480 5.61 -1.12 0.70
CA ILE A 480 5.37 -2.31 1.54
C ILE A 480 5.99 -3.50 0.83
N LEU A 481 6.79 -4.26 1.56
CA LEU A 481 7.46 -5.47 1.11
C LEU A 481 7.08 -6.61 2.06
N GLU A 482 6.54 -7.70 1.53
CA GLU A 482 6.10 -8.84 2.33
C GLU A 482 6.63 -10.15 1.75
N VAL A 483 7.21 -10.99 2.61
CA VAL A 483 7.85 -12.25 2.25
C VAL A 483 7.34 -13.36 3.16
N GLN A 484 7.17 -14.57 2.62
CA GLN A 484 6.69 -15.74 3.36
C GLN A 484 7.59 -16.14 4.56
N THR A 485 8.87 -15.81 4.48
CA THR A 485 9.86 -16.06 5.54
C THR A 485 10.32 -14.74 6.12
N ALA A 486 10.77 -14.76 7.38
CA ALA A 486 11.33 -13.59 8.03
C ALA A 486 12.43 -12.92 7.18
N ILE A 487 12.34 -11.60 7.05
CA ILE A 487 13.31 -10.77 6.35
C ILE A 487 14.56 -10.65 7.24
N ASP A 488 15.73 -10.73 6.63
CA ASP A 488 17.01 -10.50 7.29
C ASP A 488 17.40 -9.02 7.17
N ASN A 489 17.45 -8.54 5.93
CA ASN A 489 17.69 -7.15 5.63
C ASN A 489 17.04 -6.74 4.29
N VAL A 490 16.75 -5.45 4.18
CA VAL A 490 16.36 -4.79 2.94
C VAL A 490 17.32 -3.63 2.68
N LEU A 491 18.01 -3.65 1.54
CA LEU A 491 18.79 -2.51 1.08
C LEU A 491 17.96 -1.69 0.10
N VAL A 492 17.85 -0.39 0.37
CA VAL A 492 17.17 0.59 -0.46
C VAL A 492 18.21 1.48 -1.10
N GLN A 493 18.25 1.47 -2.43
CA GLN A 493 19.15 2.29 -3.25
C GLN A 493 18.32 3.21 -4.15
N SER A 494 18.71 4.47 -4.28
CA SER A 494 18.04 5.43 -5.16
C SER A 494 19.03 6.24 -5.97
N ASP A 495 18.71 6.44 -7.26
CA ASP A 495 19.38 7.38 -8.16
C ASP A 495 18.74 8.79 -8.16
N VAL A 496 17.72 9.00 -7.32
CA VAL A 496 17.05 10.28 -7.07
C VAL A 496 17.18 10.65 -5.60
N PRO A 497 17.35 11.94 -5.23
CA PRO A 497 17.23 12.35 -3.84
C PRO A 497 15.79 12.12 -3.35
N ILE A 498 15.70 11.30 -2.31
CA ILE A 498 14.46 10.94 -1.63
C ILE A 498 14.72 10.94 -0.12
N ASP A 499 13.69 11.24 0.65
CA ASP A 499 13.75 11.13 2.10
C ASP A 499 12.99 9.88 2.55
N LEU A 500 13.65 9.05 3.37
CA LEU A 500 12.99 7.94 4.04
C LEU A 500 12.47 8.42 5.40
N LEU A 501 11.18 8.27 5.63
CA LEU A 501 10.53 8.66 6.88
C LEU A 501 10.39 7.46 7.81
N ASP A 502 10.57 7.70 9.10
CA ASP A 502 10.34 6.70 10.13
C ASP A 502 8.85 6.31 10.19
N VAL A 503 8.61 5.02 10.42
CA VAL A 503 7.27 4.43 10.57
C VAL A 503 7.22 3.78 11.94
N ASP A 504 6.31 4.21 12.81
CA ASP A 504 6.28 3.75 14.22
C ASP A 504 6.03 2.24 14.35
N LYS A 505 5.31 1.63 13.40
CA LYS A 505 5.07 0.18 13.33
C LYS A 505 6.32 -0.62 12.91
N ASN A 506 7.35 0.03 12.39
CA ASN A 506 8.54 -0.61 11.86
C ASN A 506 9.58 -0.82 12.97
N SER A 507 9.88 -2.08 13.28
CA SER A 507 10.89 -2.44 14.28
C SER A 507 12.31 -2.63 13.70
N ALA A 508 12.51 -2.37 12.41
CA ALA A 508 13.81 -2.54 11.76
C ALA A 508 14.76 -1.40 12.15
N VAL A 509 16.04 -1.73 12.30
CA VAL A 509 17.08 -0.73 12.53
C VAL A 509 17.58 -0.22 11.18
N VAL A 510 17.56 1.09 11.00
CA VAL A 510 17.98 1.76 9.76
C VAL A 510 19.43 2.21 9.89
N SER A 511 20.23 1.94 8.86
CA SER A 511 21.56 2.53 8.71
C SER A 511 21.69 3.20 7.35
N PHE A 512 21.99 4.49 7.34
CA PHE A 512 22.28 5.25 6.13
C PHE A 512 23.78 5.17 5.83
N SER A 513 24.11 4.63 4.66
CA SER A 513 25.50 4.58 4.19
C SER A 513 25.88 5.91 3.53
N SER A 514 27.14 6.32 3.69
CA SER A 514 27.67 7.48 2.98
C SER A 514 27.60 7.24 1.48
N CYS A 515 26.94 8.14 0.78
CA CYS A 515 26.82 8.10 -0.68
C CYS A 515 27.90 8.99 -1.29
N ASP A 516 28.79 8.40 -2.09
CA ASP A 516 29.72 9.16 -2.92
C ASP A 516 29.01 9.55 -4.21
N SER A 517 28.71 10.85 -4.37
CA SER A 517 27.96 11.37 -5.51
C SER A 517 28.69 11.24 -6.85
N GLU A 518 29.94 10.76 -6.86
CA GLU A 518 30.63 10.23 -8.04
C GLU A 518 31.59 9.10 -7.60
N PRO A 519 31.67 7.96 -8.32
CA PRO A 519 31.09 7.63 -9.63
C PRO A 519 29.77 6.80 -9.58
N ASN A 520 29.25 6.47 -8.39
CA ASN A 520 28.22 5.43 -8.24
C ASN A 520 26.76 5.88 -8.45
N SER A 521 26.48 7.16 -8.79
CA SER A 521 25.13 7.69 -9.06
C SER A 521 24.07 7.48 -7.95
N ASN A 522 24.48 7.04 -6.76
CA ASN A 522 23.57 6.77 -5.66
C ASN A 522 23.35 8.06 -4.86
N PHE A 523 22.12 8.55 -4.83
CA PHE A 523 21.71 9.65 -3.95
C PHE A 523 21.31 9.17 -2.56
N LEU A 524 20.86 7.91 -2.46
CA LEU A 524 20.50 7.27 -1.20
C LEU A 524 20.98 5.81 -1.19
N LEU A 525 21.56 5.40 -0.06
CA LEU A 525 21.79 4.02 0.34
C LEU A 525 21.37 3.86 1.79
N ALA A 526 20.30 3.10 2.01
CA ALA A 526 19.80 2.77 3.34
C ALA A 526 19.68 1.26 3.49
N THR A 527 20.07 0.72 4.63
CA THR A 527 19.88 -0.69 4.97
C THR A 527 18.97 -0.80 6.17
N TYR A 528 17.86 -1.53 6.01
CA TYR A 528 16.94 -1.88 7.07
C TYR A 528 17.28 -3.29 7.54
N ARG A 529 17.70 -3.44 8.80
CA ARG A 529 17.95 -4.74 9.40
C ARG A 529 16.78 -5.14 10.29
N CYS A 530 16.12 -6.22 9.89
CA CYS A 530 15.01 -6.78 10.64
C CYS A 530 15.55 -7.65 11.78
N GLN A 531 15.43 -7.18 13.03
CA GLN A 531 15.91 -7.93 14.19
C GLN A 531 14.95 -9.05 14.59
N ALA A 532 13.65 -8.74 14.62
CA ALA A 532 12.58 -9.70 14.89
C ALA A 532 12.23 -10.54 13.65
N ASN A 533 11.46 -11.62 13.86
CA ASN A 533 10.89 -12.46 12.79
C ASN A 533 9.77 -11.69 12.07
N THR A 534 10.16 -10.68 11.29
CA THR A 534 9.27 -9.81 10.54
C THR A 534 9.16 -10.32 9.11
N THR A 535 7.94 -10.59 8.67
CA THR A 535 7.62 -11.02 7.30
C THR A 535 7.23 -9.84 6.42
N ARG A 536 6.75 -8.75 7.02
CA ARG A 536 6.36 -7.49 6.35
C ARG A 536 7.23 -6.33 6.81
N LEU A 537 7.66 -5.50 5.87
CA LEU A 537 8.36 -4.24 6.10
C LEU A 537 7.63 -3.11 5.37
N GLU A 538 7.34 -2.03 6.09
CA GLU A 538 6.78 -0.81 5.53
C GLU A 538 7.74 0.35 5.70
N LEU A 539 7.96 1.08 4.61
CA LEU A 539 8.83 2.24 4.56
C LEU A 539 8.16 3.37 3.78
N LYS A 540 8.26 4.60 4.32
CA LYS A 540 7.71 5.79 3.69
C LYS A 540 8.79 6.52 2.92
N VAL A 541 8.52 6.77 1.64
CA VAL A 541 9.41 7.43 0.70
C VAL A 541 8.81 8.76 0.29
N ARG A 542 9.49 9.85 0.61
CA ARG A 542 9.11 11.18 0.15
C ARG A 542 9.94 11.55 -1.07
N SER A 543 9.23 11.81 -2.17
CA SER A 543 9.83 12.30 -3.42
C SER A 543 9.76 13.82 -3.53
N ILE A 544 10.59 14.36 -4.42
CA ILE A 544 10.58 15.77 -4.82
C ILE A 544 10.11 15.83 -6.26
N GLU A 545 9.08 16.64 -6.51
CA GLU A 545 8.50 16.80 -7.84
C GLU A 545 9.53 17.40 -8.81
N GLY A 546 9.55 16.91 -10.05
CA GLY A 546 10.56 17.26 -11.05
C GLY A 546 11.85 16.42 -10.99
N GLN A 547 12.11 15.71 -9.89
CA GLN A 547 13.20 14.74 -9.79
C GLN A 547 12.67 13.31 -9.97
N TYR A 548 13.22 12.58 -10.93
CA TYR A 548 12.69 11.29 -11.37
C TYR A 548 13.79 10.30 -11.70
N GLY A 549 13.50 9.02 -11.53
CA GLY A 549 14.47 7.93 -11.62
C GLY A 549 13.96 6.65 -10.97
N THR A 550 14.88 5.79 -10.58
CA THR A 550 14.62 4.44 -10.07
C THR A 550 15.00 4.30 -8.60
N LEU A 551 14.06 3.76 -7.82
CA LEU A 551 14.26 3.26 -6.47
C LEU A 551 14.39 1.74 -6.52
N GLN A 552 15.46 1.17 -5.99
CA GLN A 552 15.70 -0.26 -5.94
C GLN A 552 15.61 -0.77 -4.50
N ALA A 553 14.90 -1.88 -4.29
CA ALA A 553 14.83 -2.58 -3.02
C ALA A 553 15.39 -4.00 -3.19
N TYR A 554 16.42 -4.32 -2.42
CA TYR A 554 17.10 -5.61 -2.41
C TYR A 554 16.65 -6.36 -1.15
N VAL A 555 15.81 -7.37 -1.33
CA VAL A 555 15.17 -8.11 -0.23
C VAL A 555 15.91 -9.41 0.01
N THR A 556 16.47 -9.57 1.21
CA THR A 556 17.17 -10.78 1.63
C THR A 556 16.39 -11.49 2.75
N PRO A 557 15.77 -12.65 2.48
CA PRO A 557 15.11 -13.44 3.52
C PRO A 557 16.08 -14.26 4.39
N ARG A 558 15.57 -14.79 5.50
CA ARG A 558 16.24 -15.76 6.38
C ARG A 558 16.07 -17.20 5.87
N ILE A 559 16.51 -17.46 4.64
CA ILE A 559 16.57 -18.80 4.04
C ILE A 559 18.02 -19.26 3.82
N GLN A 560 18.20 -20.56 3.60
CA GLN A 560 19.49 -21.17 3.26
C GLN A 560 19.32 -21.99 1.96
N PRO A 561 20.12 -21.74 0.90
CA PRO A 561 21.16 -20.70 0.80
C PRO A 561 20.58 -19.28 0.80
N LYS A 562 21.37 -18.31 1.25
CA LYS A 562 20.99 -16.89 1.25
C LYS A 562 20.90 -16.38 -0.19
N THR A 563 19.79 -15.75 -0.51
CA THR A 563 19.55 -15.12 -1.81
C THR A 563 18.97 -13.74 -1.62
N CYS A 564 19.09 -12.91 -2.65
CA CYS A 564 18.55 -11.56 -2.68
C CYS A 564 17.76 -11.38 -3.97
N GLN A 565 16.57 -10.81 -3.87
CA GLN A 565 15.77 -10.39 -5.02
C GLN A 565 15.74 -8.86 -5.07
N VAL A 566 15.93 -8.31 -6.28
CA VAL A 566 15.87 -6.87 -6.52
C VAL A 566 14.53 -6.50 -7.13
N HIS A 567 13.88 -5.49 -6.55
CA HIS A 567 12.65 -4.90 -7.05
C HIS A 567 12.91 -3.44 -7.41
N GLN A 568 12.38 -3.00 -8.55
CA GLN A 568 12.60 -1.66 -9.09
C GLN A 568 11.29 -0.89 -9.16
N TYR A 569 11.29 0.30 -8.56
CA TYR A 569 10.16 1.22 -8.53
C TYR A 569 10.54 2.52 -9.23
N GLN A 570 9.60 3.09 -9.98
CA GLN A 570 9.83 4.31 -10.73
C GLN A 570 9.29 5.51 -9.97
N ILE A 571 10.16 6.46 -9.60
CA ILE A 571 9.77 7.77 -9.13
C ILE A 571 9.48 8.64 -10.35
N LYS A 572 8.20 8.95 -10.56
CA LYS A 572 7.74 9.70 -11.72
C LYS A 572 8.11 11.20 -11.60
N PRO A 573 8.29 11.92 -12.73
CA PRO A 573 8.50 13.37 -12.72
C PRO A 573 7.43 14.14 -11.95
N LEU A 574 6.16 13.82 -12.18
CA LEU A 574 5.02 14.37 -11.45
C LEU A 574 4.51 13.36 -10.40
N SER A 575 5.43 12.85 -9.59
CA SER A 575 5.17 11.78 -8.60
C SER A 575 4.15 12.15 -7.51
N LEU A 576 3.80 13.42 -7.34
CA LEU A 576 2.82 13.84 -6.34
C LEU A 576 1.41 14.03 -6.90
N HIS A 577 1.22 13.81 -8.20
CA HIS A 577 -0.08 13.85 -8.83
C HIS A 577 -0.82 12.53 -8.63
N GLN A 578 -2.13 12.61 -8.54
CA GLN A 578 -3.01 11.46 -8.38
C GLN A 578 -4.19 11.63 -9.33
N ARG A 579 -4.62 10.56 -10.02
CA ARG A 579 -5.70 10.65 -11.02
C ARG A 579 -7.04 10.99 -10.33
N THR A 580 -7.86 11.80 -11.00
CA THR A 580 -9.21 12.17 -10.57
C THR A 580 -10.17 12.08 -11.76
N HIS A 581 -11.47 12.23 -11.51
CA HIS A 581 -12.51 12.14 -12.54
C HIS A 581 -12.95 13.49 -13.10
N SER A 582 -12.72 14.56 -12.34
CA SER A 582 -13.05 15.92 -12.73
C SER A 582 -12.04 16.92 -12.20
N ILE A 583 -12.08 18.13 -12.78
CA ILE A 583 -11.32 19.31 -12.37
C ILE A 583 -12.23 20.53 -12.33
N ASP A 584 -11.74 21.59 -11.71
CA ASP A 584 -12.38 22.89 -11.65
C ASP A 584 -11.85 23.76 -12.79
N HIS A 585 -12.70 24.02 -13.78
CA HIS A 585 -12.34 24.78 -14.98
C HIS A 585 -12.28 26.29 -14.75
N ASP A 586 -12.77 26.79 -13.60
CA ASP A 586 -12.78 28.23 -13.29
C ASP A 586 -11.42 28.70 -12.73
N ARG A 587 -10.48 27.78 -12.48
CA ARG A 587 -9.14 28.12 -12.00
C ARG A 587 -8.28 28.75 -13.10
N PRO A 588 -7.30 29.61 -12.73
CA PRO A 588 -6.39 30.21 -13.70
C PRO A 588 -5.40 29.17 -14.27
N MET A 589 -5.76 28.57 -15.41
CA MET A 589 -4.97 27.51 -16.05
C MET A 589 -3.84 28.07 -16.92
N ASN A 590 -2.64 27.56 -16.72
CA ASN A 590 -1.52 27.65 -17.67
C ASN A 590 -1.63 26.53 -18.68
N THR A 591 -1.40 26.80 -19.95
CA THR A 591 -1.53 25.82 -21.03
C THR A 591 -0.17 25.56 -21.68
N LEU A 592 0.18 24.28 -21.85
CA LEU A 592 1.30 23.80 -22.64
C LEU A 592 0.77 23.00 -23.83
N MET A 593 1.19 23.41 -25.03
CA MET A 593 0.82 22.77 -26.28
C MET A 593 2.05 22.18 -26.95
N LEU A 594 1.98 20.90 -27.29
CA LEU A 594 2.98 20.18 -28.05
C LEU A 594 2.41 19.81 -29.42
N LYS A 595 3.10 20.16 -30.50
CA LYS A 595 2.79 19.70 -31.86
C LYS A 595 4.02 19.07 -32.48
N GLY A 596 3.86 17.91 -33.12
CA GLY A 596 4.99 17.23 -33.73
C GLY A 596 4.61 15.95 -34.47
N GLN A 597 5.60 15.28 -35.03
CA GLN A 597 5.42 14.02 -35.75
C GLN A 597 5.59 12.83 -34.78
N PHE A 598 4.60 12.64 -33.90
CA PHE A 598 4.54 11.49 -32.99
C PHE A 598 3.19 10.77 -33.11
N SER A 599 3.23 9.45 -32.95
CA SER A 599 2.05 8.59 -32.88
C SER A 599 1.33 8.74 -31.54
N PHE A 600 0.07 8.28 -31.48
CA PHE A 600 -0.70 8.26 -30.23
C PHE A 600 -0.03 7.41 -29.14
N ALA A 601 0.52 6.24 -29.51
CA ALA A 601 1.25 5.37 -28.59
C ALA A 601 2.53 6.03 -28.03
N GLU A 602 3.23 6.84 -28.83
CA GLU A 602 4.43 7.54 -28.38
C GLU A 602 4.12 8.59 -27.32
N ILE A 603 3.19 9.52 -27.59
CA ILE A 603 2.80 10.54 -26.61
C ILE A 603 2.21 9.89 -25.36
N HIS A 604 1.42 8.82 -25.51
CA HIS A 604 0.91 8.05 -24.39
C HIS A 604 2.05 7.47 -23.53
N SER A 605 3.08 6.86 -24.15
CA SER A 605 4.24 6.34 -23.42
C SER A 605 5.01 7.44 -22.65
N TRP A 606 5.06 8.66 -23.19
CA TRP A 606 5.67 9.80 -22.50
C TRP A 606 4.82 10.25 -21.32
N VAL A 607 3.48 10.26 -21.46
CA VAL A 607 2.56 10.57 -20.37
C VAL A 607 2.64 9.51 -19.26
N VAL A 608 2.68 8.22 -19.60
CA VAL A 608 2.91 7.10 -18.64
C VAL A 608 4.26 7.23 -17.93
N PHE A 609 5.28 7.76 -18.61
CA PHE A 609 6.57 8.05 -17.99
C PHE A 609 6.48 9.23 -17.00
N CYS A 610 5.73 10.28 -17.35
CA CYS A 610 5.63 11.51 -16.57
C CYS A 610 4.70 11.41 -15.34
N LEU A 611 3.58 10.70 -15.48
CA LEU A 611 2.48 10.72 -14.52
C LEU A 611 2.23 9.33 -13.91
N PRO A 612 1.86 9.27 -12.62
CA PRO A 612 1.40 8.05 -11.98
C PRO A 612 -0.04 7.72 -12.41
N GLU A 613 -0.48 6.48 -12.14
CA GLU A 613 -1.88 6.04 -12.33
C GLU A 613 -2.42 6.19 -13.78
N VAL A 614 -1.53 6.15 -14.77
CA VAL A 614 -1.87 6.03 -16.19
C VAL A 614 -1.69 4.58 -16.61
N PRO A 615 -2.68 3.93 -17.26
CA PRO A 615 -2.52 2.57 -17.76
C PRO A 615 -1.37 2.51 -18.77
N GLU A 616 -0.56 1.45 -18.70
CA GLU A 616 0.60 1.29 -19.61
C GLU A 616 0.15 0.93 -21.04
N LYS A 617 -0.99 0.26 -21.15
CA LYS A 617 -1.61 -0.06 -22.43
C LYS A 617 -2.23 1.21 -22.99
N THR A 618 -1.89 1.52 -24.25
CA THR A 618 -2.50 2.65 -24.97
C THR A 618 -4.01 2.44 -25.07
N PRO A 619 -4.82 3.41 -24.58
CA PRO A 619 -6.28 3.34 -24.67
C PRO A 619 -6.77 3.18 -26.11
N ALA A 620 -7.95 2.60 -26.28
CA ALA A 620 -8.60 2.56 -27.58
C ALA A 620 -9.13 3.96 -27.94
N GLY A 621 -8.93 4.39 -29.19
CA GLY A 621 -9.38 5.69 -29.69
C GLY A 621 -8.26 6.54 -30.29
N GLU A 622 -8.62 7.73 -30.76
CA GLU A 622 -7.68 8.67 -31.39
C GLU A 622 -7.19 9.77 -30.43
N SER A 623 -7.91 9.98 -29.32
CA SER A 623 -7.62 10.98 -28.30
C SER A 623 -8.05 10.49 -26.92
N ILE A 624 -7.40 10.98 -25.88
CA ILE A 624 -7.73 10.69 -24.49
C ILE A 624 -7.50 11.94 -23.63
N THR A 625 -8.29 12.06 -22.56
CA THR A 625 -8.15 13.07 -21.53
C THR A 625 -8.01 12.40 -20.16
N PHE A 626 -7.01 12.82 -19.39
CA PHE A 626 -6.83 12.43 -18.00
C PHE A 626 -6.80 13.67 -17.10
N TYR A 627 -7.41 13.55 -15.93
CA TYR A 627 -7.42 14.56 -14.90
C TYR A 627 -6.58 14.11 -13.71
N PHE A 628 -5.81 15.04 -13.15
CA PHE A 628 -4.99 14.78 -11.98
C PHE A 628 -5.10 15.92 -10.98
N GLN A 629 -4.85 15.58 -9.71
CA GLN A 629 -4.72 16.52 -8.62
C GLN A 629 -3.40 16.27 -7.89
N ASN A 630 -2.65 17.34 -7.63
CA ASN A 630 -1.47 17.29 -6.78
C ASN A 630 -1.89 17.05 -5.33
N THR A 631 -1.36 15.99 -4.72
CA THR A 631 -1.71 15.57 -3.35
C THR A 631 -1.22 16.54 -2.28
N PHE A 632 -0.19 17.35 -2.55
CA PHE A 632 0.40 18.26 -1.56
C PHE A 632 -0.25 19.65 -1.58
N LEU A 633 -0.39 20.28 -2.75
CA LEU A 633 -0.92 21.64 -2.91
C LEU A 633 -2.41 21.68 -3.29
N GLY A 634 -2.97 20.59 -3.83
CA GLY A 634 -4.35 20.56 -4.32
C GLY A 634 -4.54 21.21 -5.71
N THR A 635 -3.45 21.56 -6.39
CA THR A 635 -3.42 22.06 -7.77
C THR A 635 -3.84 20.96 -8.75
N GLN A 636 -4.39 21.33 -9.90
CA GLN A 636 -4.99 20.41 -10.87
C GLN A 636 -4.21 20.39 -12.19
N LEU A 637 -4.28 19.26 -12.90
CA LEU A 637 -3.68 19.06 -14.21
C LEU A 637 -4.66 18.31 -15.12
N GLU A 638 -5.03 18.93 -16.24
CA GLU A 638 -5.70 18.32 -17.39
C GLU A 638 -4.65 17.90 -18.41
N SER A 639 -4.68 16.65 -18.85
CA SER A 639 -3.81 16.12 -19.89
C SER A 639 -4.67 15.55 -21.02
N THR A 640 -4.80 16.31 -22.10
CA THR A 640 -5.57 15.93 -23.29
C THR A 640 -4.63 15.77 -24.47
N TYR A 641 -4.59 14.59 -25.09
CA TYR A 641 -3.67 14.36 -26.21
C TYR A 641 -4.25 13.41 -27.25
N ARG A 642 -3.68 13.50 -28.46
CA ARG A 642 -4.01 12.70 -29.64
C ARG A 642 -2.76 12.52 -30.51
N LYS A 643 -2.89 11.82 -31.63
CA LYS A 643 -1.80 11.72 -32.60
C LYS A 643 -1.32 13.11 -33.04
N GLY A 644 -0.03 13.39 -32.87
CA GLY A 644 0.65 14.62 -33.28
C GLY A 644 0.38 15.88 -32.44
N GLU A 645 -0.52 15.84 -31.46
CA GLU A 645 -0.85 16.98 -30.60
C GLU A 645 -1.07 16.59 -29.13
N GLY A 646 -0.56 17.40 -28.21
CA GLY A 646 -0.81 17.28 -26.77
C GLY A 646 -1.09 18.64 -26.13
N TYR A 647 -2.08 18.69 -25.25
CA TYR A 647 -2.56 19.87 -24.53
C TYR A 647 -2.54 19.54 -23.03
N PHE A 648 -1.71 20.26 -22.28
CA PHE A 648 -1.60 20.10 -20.83
C PHE A 648 -1.98 21.42 -20.16
N LYS A 649 -3.00 21.41 -19.32
CA LYS A 649 -3.46 22.60 -18.60
C LYS A 649 -3.29 22.41 -17.10
N SER A 650 -2.70 23.37 -16.41
CA SER A 650 -2.55 23.30 -14.96
C SER A 650 -2.60 24.68 -14.31
N ASP A 651 -3.23 24.76 -13.15
CA ASP A 651 -3.21 25.95 -12.28
C ASP A 651 -1.84 26.17 -11.62
N ASN A 652 -0.88 25.24 -11.79
CA ASN A 652 0.49 25.37 -11.32
C ASN A 652 1.50 25.43 -12.48
N ILE A 653 2.25 26.53 -12.55
CA ILE A 653 3.27 26.77 -13.59
C ILE A 653 4.48 25.84 -13.47
N SER A 654 4.84 25.38 -12.27
CA SER A 654 5.95 24.44 -12.09
C SER A 654 5.63 23.07 -12.69
N THR A 655 4.37 22.61 -12.59
CA THR A 655 3.89 21.39 -13.27
C THR A 655 4.10 21.50 -14.78
N ILE A 656 3.77 22.64 -15.38
CA ILE A 656 3.98 22.91 -16.80
C ILE A 656 5.47 22.98 -17.16
N SER A 657 6.31 23.58 -16.31
CA SER A 657 7.78 23.61 -16.49
C SER A 657 8.37 22.21 -16.53
N ILE A 658 7.97 21.36 -15.58
CA ILE A 658 8.42 19.96 -15.48
C ILE A 658 7.99 19.17 -16.72
N LEU A 659 6.71 19.26 -17.11
CA LEU A 659 6.20 18.57 -18.31
C LEU A 659 6.96 19.01 -19.56
N LYS A 660 7.15 20.32 -19.75
CA LYS A 660 7.91 20.85 -20.88
C LYS A 660 9.31 20.25 -20.93
N ASP A 661 10.05 20.27 -19.84
CA ASP A 661 11.43 19.80 -19.78
C ASP A 661 11.52 18.28 -20.04
N VAL A 662 10.63 17.49 -19.43
CA VAL A 662 10.65 16.02 -19.56
C VAL A 662 10.17 15.56 -20.93
N LEU A 663 9.05 16.10 -21.43
CA LEU A 663 8.52 15.72 -22.74
C LEU A 663 9.49 16.12 -23.87
N SER A 664 10.18 17.26 -23.73
CA SER A 664 11.25 17.65 -24.66
C SER A 664 12.42 16.64 -24.65
N LYS A 665 12.82 16.15 -23.47
CA LYS A 665 13.87 15.13 -23.34
C LYS A 665 13.44 13.80 -23.97
N GLU A 666 12.22 13.34 -23.72
CA GLU A 666 11.69 12.09 -24.29
C GLU A 666 11.57 12.16 -25.82
N ALA A 667 11.11 13.29 -26.35
CA ALA A 667 11.10 13.51 -27.80
C ALA A 667 12.52 13.53 -28.39
N THR A 668 13.48 14.20 -27.73
CA THR A 668 14.88 14.22 -28.16
C THR A 668 15.50 12.83 -28.16
N LYS A 669 15.23 12.00 -27.14
CA LYS A 669 15.69 10.60 -27.09
C LYS A 669 15.20 9.79 -28.30
N ARG A 670 13.98 10.06 -28.77
CA ARG A 670 13.39 9.44 -29.96
C ARG A 670 13.64 10.19 -31.26
N LYS A 671 14.43 11.27 -31.24
CA LYS A 671 14.73 12.14 -32.39
C LYS A 671 13.48 12.75 -33.04
N ILE A 672 12.45 13.05 -32.24
CA ILE A 672 11.23 13.71 -32.68
C ILE A 672 11.37 15.22 -32.43
N ASN A 673 11.16 16.01 -33.49
CA ASN A 673 11.13 17.46 -33.39
C ASN A 673 9.75 17.91 -32.90
N LEU A 674 9.70 18.56 -31.73
CA LEU A 674 8.50 19.15 -31.16
C LEU A 674 8.49 20.65 -31.38
N ASN A 675 7.33 21.17 -31.80
CA ASN A 675 6.97 22.57 -31.66
C ASN A 675 6.22 22.74 -30.33
N ILE A 676 6.78 23.54 -29.43
CA ILE A 676 6.27 23.74 -28.07
C ILE A 676 5.82 25.18 -27.93
N SER A 677 4.54 25.39 -27.68
CA SER A 677 3.97 26.69 -27.32
C SER A 677 3.34 26.62 -25.94
N TYR A 678 3.34 27.74 -25.22
CA TYR A 678 2.75 27.82 -23.89
C TYR A 678 2.05 29.17 -23.70
N ASP A 679 1.01 29.16 -22.88
CA ASP A 679 0.25 30.32 -22.45
C ASP A 679 0.20 30.32 -20.93
N VAL A 680 0.66 31.39 -20.30
CA VAL A 680 0.87 31.49 -18.85
C VAL A 680 -0.03 32.58 -18.30
N SER A 681 -0.86 32.22 -17.33
CA SER A 681 -1.71 33.18 -16.63
C SER A 681 -0.92 33.82 -15.49
N GLU A 682 -0.81 35.15 -15.48
CA GLU A 682 -0.16 35.88 -14.37
C GLU A 682 -0.92 35.68 -13.04
N GLU A 683 -2.22 35.40 -13.09
CA GLU A 683 -3.04 35.13 -11.91
C GLU A 683 -2.74 33.75 -11.29
N SER A 684 -2.27 32.77 -12.07
CA SER A 684 -2.03 31.42 -11.55
C SER A 684 -0.97 31.40 -10.46
N VAL A 685 0.07 32.23 -10.57
CA VAL A 685 1.13 32.33 -9.55
C VAL A 685 0.57 32.91 -8.25
N ARG A 686 -0.29 33.93 -8.35
CA ARG A 686 -0.96 34.48 -7.16
C ARG A 686 -1.89 33.45 -6.53
N HIS A 687 -2.59 32.66 -7.35
CA HIS A 687 -3.43 31.56 -6.88
C HIS A 687 -2.61 30.49 -6.14
N THR A 688 -1.49 30.02 -6.69
CA THR A 688 -0.65 29.01 -6.02
C THR A 688 0.00 29.53 -4.75
N LEU A 689 0.45 30.79 -4.71
CA LEU A 689 0.95 31.42 -3.47
C LEU A 689 -0.13 31.49 -2.39
N LYS A 690 -1.39 31.77 -2.75
CA LYS A 690 -2.53 31.73 -1.82
C LYS A 690 -2.80 30.32 -1.28
N LEU A 691 -2.56 29.26 -2.07
CA LEU A 691 -2.67 27.87 -1.60
C LEU A 691 -1.54 27.47 -0.65
N ILE A 692 -0.32 27.99 -0.90
CA ILE A 692 0.86 27.70 -0.09
C ILE A 692 0.82 28.43 1.26
N HIS A 693 0.31 29.66 1.29
CA HIS A 693 0.40 30.55 2.45
C HIS A 693 -0.18 29.94 3.75
N PRO A 694 -1.41 29.38 3.79
CA PRO A 694 -1.95 28.79 5.03
C PRO A 694 -1.09 27.64 5.58
N LYS A 695 -0.47 26.84 4.69
CA LYS A 695 0.43 25.76 5.09
C LYS A 695 1.70 26.31 5.74
N LEU A 696 2.27 27.37 5.16
CA LEU A 696 3.48 28.00 5.68
C LEU A 696 3.21 28.70 7.02
N GLU A 697 2.11 29.45 7.12
CA GLU A 697 1.67 30.10 8.36
C GLU A 697 1.47 29.08 9.49
N TYR A 698 0.79 27.96 9.21
CA TYR A 698 0.61 26.88 10.18
C TYR A 698 1.93 26.35 10.73
N GLN A 699 2.90 26.05 9.85
CA GLN A 699 4.21 25.53 10.27
C GLN A 699 4.98 26.53 11.13
N GLN A 700 4.88 27.83 10.84
CA GLN A 700 5.53 28.85 11.67
C GLN A 700 4.82 29.07 13.01
N LEU A 701 3.48 29.03 13.02
CA LEU A 701 2.69 29.11 14.25
C LEU A 701 2.98 27.92 15.17
N LEU A 702 3.14 26.72 14.60
CA LEU A 702 3.52 25.51 15.32
C LEU A 702 4.85 25.70 16.06
N ALA A 703 5.88 26.22 15.38
CA ALA A 703 7.17 26.52 16.04
C ALA A 703 7.02 27.51 17.21
N LYS A 704 6.23 28.58 17.02
CA LYS A 704 5.99 29.59 18.05
C LYS A 704 5.26 28.99 19.26
N LYS A 705 4.24 28.13 19.04
CA LYS A 705 3.52 27.43 20.11
C LYS A 705 4.45 26.50 20.88
N VAL A 706 5.25 25.70 20.18
CA VAL A 706 6.16 24.72 20.79
C VAL A 706 7.23 25.38 21.64
N HIS A 707 7.76 26.52 21.20
CA HIS A 707 8.72 27.30 21.97
C HIS A 707 8.18 27.78 23.34
N LEU A 708 6.85 27.90 23.48
CA LEU A 708 6.21 28.29 24.74
C LEU A 708 5.88 27.10 25.65
N ILE A 709 5.85 25.87 25.14
CA ILE A 709 5.34 24.69 25.89
C ILE A 709 6.16 24.47 27.16
N ASP A 710 7.49 24.50 27.08
CA ASP A 710 8.35 24.21 28.23
C ASP A 710 8.16 25.25 29.35
N ALA A 711 8.15 26.54 29.00
CA ALA A 711 7.90 27.62 29.94
C ALA A 711 6.49 27.53 30.58
N LEU A 712 5.47 27.17 29.80
CA LEU A 712 4.11 26.98 30.30
C LEU A 712 3.99 25.75 31.22
N ARG A 713 4.71 24.66 30.92
CA ARG A 713 4.76 23.46 31.77
C ARG A 713 5.45 23.74 33.09
N GLU A 714 6.55 24.49 33.08
CA GLU A 714 7.22 24.95 34.31
C GLU A 714 6.26 25.76 35.19
N LEU A 715 5.58 26.75 34.60
CA LEU A 715 4.56 27.56 35.27
C LEU A 715 3.42 26.72 35.88
N GLN A 716 2.93 25.71 35.14
CA GLN A 716 1.91 24.79 35.63
C GLN A 716 2.39 23.95 36.82
N VAL A 717 3.65 23.50 36.79
CA VAL A 717 4.25 22.71 37.88
C VAL A 717 4.44 23.56 39.14
N HIS A 718 4.84 24.82 38.99
CA HIS A 718 5.06 25.73 40.13
C HIS A 718 3.77 26.17 40.82
N GLU A 719 2.75 26.54 40.05
CA GLU A 719 1.51 27.14 40.57
C GLU A 719 0.41 26.11 40.86
N GLY A 720 0.52 24.88 40.33
CA GLY A 720 -0.43 23.78 40.56
C GLY A 720 -1.81 23.95 39.91
N ASN A 721 -2.09 25.10 39.28
CA ASN A 721 -3.31 25.42 38.54
C ASN A 721 -2.96 26.25 37.29
N VAL A 722 -3.77 26.21 36.24
CA VAL A 722 -3.62 26.99 35.00
C VAL A 722 -4.56 28.20 34.93
N ASP A 723 -5.31 28.50 36.00
CA ASP A 723 -6.32 29.57 36.01
C ASP A 723 -5.78 31.01 35.89
N PHE A 724 -4.49 31.22 36.14
CA PHE A 724 -3.84 32.51 35.92
C PHE A 724 -3.42 32.71 34.46
N LEU A 725 -3.35 31.63 33.66
CA LEU A 725 -2.99 31.70 32.25
C LEU A 725 -4.17 32.15 31.40
N LEU A 726 -3.87 32.92 30.36
CA LEU A 726 -4.85 33.25 29.31
C LEU A 726 -5.34 31.97 28.61
N PRO A 727 -6.61 31.91 28.15
CA PRO A 727 -7.18 30.73 27.50
C PRO A 727 -6.31 30.18 26.36
N LYS A 728 -5.74 31.07 25.54
CA LYS A 728 -4.83 30.69 24.43
C LYS A 728 -3.62 29.85 24.86
N TYR A 729 -3.09 30.09 26.06
CA TYR A 729 -1.95 29.34 26.59
C TYR A 729 -2.39 28.04 27.27
N ARG A 730 -3.61 28.00 27.82
CA ARG A 730 -4.21 26.77 28.34
C ARG A 730 -4.44 25.76 27.22
N THR A 731 -4.97 26.21 26.07
CA THR A 731 -5.12 25.36 24.88
C THR A 731 -3.78 24.79 24.40
N ILE A 732 -2.70 25.59 24.41
CA ILE A 732 -1.35 25.10 24.07
C ILE A 732 -0.87 24.03 25.06
N LEU A 733 -1.17 24.16 26.35
CA LEU A 733 -0.85 23.14 27.35
C LEU A 733 -1.66 21.86 27.17
N GLU A 734 -2.95 21.99 26.86
CA GLU A 734 -3.86 20.86 26.58
C GLU A 734 -3.42 20.07 25.33
N GLU A 735 -2.98 20.78 24.28
CA GLU A 735 -2.53 20.21 23.01
C GLU A 735 -1.01 19.90 22.97
N ALA A 736 -0.29 20.08 24.07
CA ALA A 736 1.17 20.13 24.08
C ALA A 736 1.83 18.87 23.47
N ASP A 737 1.31 17.68 23.79
CA ASP A 737 1.89 16.43 23.29
C ASP A 737 1.70 16.27 21.78
N GLN A 738 0.54 16.68 21.24
CA GLN A 738 0.27 16.67 19.80
C GLN A 738 1.16 17.66 19.06
N LEU A 739 1.29 18.90 19.59
CA LEU A 739 2.14 19.93 19.00
C LEU A 739 3.61 19.51 18.98
N LEU A 740 4.11 18.87 20.05
CA LEU A 740 5.47 18.33 20.10
C LEU A 740 5.68 17.20 19.09
N GLU A 741 4.69 16.34 18.88
CA GLU A 741 4.76 15.27 17.88
C GLU A 741 4.79 15.83 16.45
N GLU A 742 3.94 16.80 16.14
CA GLU A 742 3.93 17.48 14.84
C GLU A 742 5.22 18.25 14.58
N TYR A 743 5.77 18.91 15.60
CA TYR A 743 7.01 19.69 15.48
C TYR A 743 8.22 18.85 15.08
N LYS A 744 8.25 17.56 15.43
CA LYS A 744 9.29 16.64 14.94
C LYS A 744 9.32 16.54 13.41
N ARG A 745 8.18 16.73 12.75
CA ARG A 745 8.03 16.65 11.28
C ARG A 745 8.13 18.03 10.60
N GLN A 746 7.95 19.10 11.37
CA GLN A 746 7.87 20.48 10.87
C GLN A 746 9.08 20.94 10.04
N PRO A 747 10.35 20.67 10.41
CA PRO A 747 11.50 21.12 9.61
C PRO A 747 11.47 20.63 8.16
N ALA A 748 11.09 19.36 7.97
CA ALA A 748 11.01 18.76 6.64
C ALA A 748 9.82 19.31 5.83
N HIS A 749 8.71 19.68 6.48
CA HIS A 749 7.59 20.35 5.81
C HIS A 749 7.97 21.77 5.37
N LEU A 750 8.68 22.54 6.21
CA LEU A 750 9.16 23.88 5.85
C LEU A 750 10.18 23.84 4.71
N GLU A 751 11.17 22.96 4.78
CA GLU A 751 12.16 22.79 3.71
C GLU A 751 11.47 22.49 2.37
N ARG A 752 10.46 21.61 2.37
CA ARG A 752 9.67 21.28 1.20
C ARG A 752 8.89 22.49 0.66
N LEU A 753 8.23 23.26 1.53
CA LEU A 753 7.50 24.47 1.13
C LEU A 753 8.43 25.52 0.53
N TYR A 754 9.60 25.75 1.15
CA TYR A 754 10.60 26.69 0.65
C TYR A 754 11.16 26.26 -0.70
N GLY A 755 11.41 24.96 -0.88
CA GLY A 755 11.79 24.39 -2.17
C GLY A 755 10.73 24.66 -3.25
N MET A 756 9.46 24.38 -2.97
CA MET A 756 8.36 24.62 -3.92
C MET A 756 8.19 26.10 -4.29
N ILE A 757 8.29 27.02 -3.32
CA ILE A 757 8.19 28.45 -3.61
C ILE A 757 9.40 28.91 -4.45
N THR A 758 10.59 28.38 -4.17
CA THR A 758 11.80 28.69 -4.93
C THR A 758 11.69 28.18 -6.37
N ASP A 759 11.22 26.96 -6.58
CA ASP A 759 11.01 26.40 -7.92
C ASP A 759 9.92 27.16 -8.68
N LEU A 760 8.80 27.49 -8.01
CA LEU A 760 7.73 28.33 -8.57
C LEU A 760 8.26 29.69 -9.05
N PHE A 761 9.11 30.33 -8.25
CA PHE A 761 9.77 31.59 -8.60
C PHE A 761 10.67 31.43 -9.82
N ILE A 762 11.55 30.43 -9.82
CA ILE A 762 12.47 30.17 -10.94
C ILE A 762 11.69 29.88 -12.22
N ASP A 763 10.63 29.07 -12.15
CA ASP A 763 9.83 28.67 -13.30
C ASP A 763 9.04 29.83 -13.89
N LYS A 764 8.43 30.70 -13.06
CA LYS A 764 7.76 31.93 -13.51
C LYS A 764 8.68 32.75 -14.41
N PHE A 765 9.88 33.05 -13.95
CA PHE A 765 10.82 33.87 -14.71
C PHE A 765 11.47 33.11 -15.88
N LYS A 766 11.63 31.79 -15.77
CA LYS A 766 12.09 30.93 -16.89
C LYS A 766 11.13 31.02 -18.07
N PHE A 767 9.81 31.04 -17.85
CA PHE A 767 8.82 31.23 -18.93
C PHE A 767 8.82 32.65 -19.50
N LYS A 768 9.24 33.67 -18.72
CA LYS A 768 9.50 35.04 -19.22
C LYS A 768 10.85 35.19 -19.93
N GLY A 769 11.69 34.15 -19.97
CA GLY A 769 13.02 34.16 -20.58
C GLY A 769 14.13 34.73 -19.69
N THR A 770 13.86 34.97 -18.41
CA THR A 770 14.81 35.57 -17.46
C THR A 770 15.34 34.52 -16.47
N ASN A 771 16.65 34.57 -16.18
CA ASN A 771 17.27 33.71 -15.18
C ASN A 771 17.46 34.46 -13.86
N VAL A 772 16.66 34.10 -12.85
CA VAL A 772 16.59 34.79 -11.55
C VAL A 772 17.29 34.04 -10.40
N LYS A 773 18.14 33.06 -10.72
CA LYS A 773 18.80 32.22 -9.70
C LYS A 773 19.63 33.01 -8.67
N THR A 774 20.15 34.16 -9.07
CA THR A 774 20.92 35.05 -8.18
C THR A 774 20.05 35.73 -7.13
N LYS A 775 18.72 35.84 -7.34
CA LYS A 775 17.76 36.45 -6.41
C LYS A 775 17.18 35.44 -5.39
N VAL A 776 17.51 34.15 -5.50
CA VAL A 776 17.01 33.10 -4.60
C VAL A 776 17.38 33.34 -3.13
N PRO A 777 18.61 33.78 -2.76
CA PRO A 777 18.92 34.08 -1.36
C PRO A 777 18.02 35.18 -0.77
N LEU A 778 17.69 36.21 -1.56
CA LEU A 778 16.79 37.29 -1.11
C LEU A 778 15.36 36.77 -0.90
N LEU A 779 14.89 35.85 -1.75
CA LEU A 779 13.60 35.20 -1.57
C LEU A 779 13.53 34.44 -0.24
N LEU A 780 14.61 33.73 0.14
CA LEU A 780 14.66 32.99 1.39
C LEU A 780 14.57 33.92 2.62
N GLU A 781 15.22 35.09 2.57
CA GLU A 781 15.11 36.10 3.63
C GLU A 781 13.67 36.62 3.79
N ILE A 782 12.93 36.78 2.69
CA ILE A 782 11.52 37.20 2.72
C ILE A 782 10.63 36.11 3.29
N LEU A 783 10.90 34.84 2.98
CA LEU A 783 10.14 33.70 3.50
C LEU A 783 10.26 33.55 5.01
N ASP A 784 11.41 33.90 5.59
CA ASP A 784 11.59 33.93 7.04
C ASP A 784 10.73 35.01 7.72
N GLY A 785 10.41 36.10 7.02
CA GLY A 785 9.54 37.18 7.50
C GLY A 785 8.05 36.89 7.41
N CYS A 786 7.64 35.96 6.54
CA CYS A 786 6.27 35.46 6.39
C CYS A 786 5.20 36.50 5.97
N ASP A 787 5.60 37.60 5.34
CA ASP A 787 4.65 38.58 4.82
C ASP A 787 4.11 38.13 3.45
N GLN A 788 2.81 37.79 3.38
CA GLN A 788 2.17 37.35 2.15
C GLN A 788 2.18 38.44 1.07
N ASP A 789 1.87 39.69 1.45
CA ASP A 789 1.81 40.80 0.51
C ASP A 789 3.23 41.16 0.04
N GLY A 790 4.21 41.14 0.94
CA GLY A 790 5.62 41.27 0.61
C GLY A 790 6.13 40.17 -0.32
N LEU A 791 5.71 38.91 -0.13
CA LEU A 791 6.07 37.79 -0.99
C LEU A 791 5.47 37.95 -2.39
N ILE A 792 4.18 38.28 -2.50
CA ILE A 792 3.52 38.53 -3.79
C ILE A 792 4.17 39.74 -4.49
N ALA A 793 4.41 40.83 -3.77
CA ALA A 793 5.08 42.01 -4.29
C ALA A 793 6.49 41.67 -4.80
N PHE A 794 7.25 40.82 -4.10
CA PHE A 794 8.54 40.35 -4.58
C PHE A 794 8.41 39.52 -5.86
N PHE A 795 7.44 38.62 -5.95
CA PHE A 795 7.18 37.84 -7.16
C PHE A 795 6.82 38.71 -8.36
N ASP A 796 6.16 39.85 -8.14
CA ASP A 796 5.75 40.77 -9.21
C ASP A 796 6.83 41.80 -9.57
N ALA A 797 7.57 42.30 -8.57
CA ALA A 797 8.60 43.32 -8.74
C ALA A 797 9.97 42.76 -9.16
N ALA A 798 10.24 41.46 -8.91
CA ALA A 798 11.54 40.85 -9.23
C ALA A 798 11.77 40.60 -10.74
N ALA A 799 10.90 41.10 -11.61
CA ALA A 799 11.06 41.09 -13.07
C ALA A 799 12.32 41.82 -13.56
#